data_AF-A0AAN6JP00-F1
#
_entry.id   AF-A0AAN6JP00-F1
#
_cell.length_a   1.000
_cell.length_b   1.000
_cell.length_c   1.000
_cell.angle_alpha   90.00
_cell.angle_beta   90.00
_cell.angle_gamma   90.00
#
_symmetry.space_group_name_H-M   'P 1'
#
loop_
_entity.id
_entity.type
_entity.pdbx_description
1 polymer ?
#
loop_
_entity_poly.entity_id
_entity_poly.type
_entity_poly.pdbx_seq_one_letter_code
_entity_poly.pdbx_strand_id
1 'polypeptide(L)'
;MGLDWCKAKMVARRQHSASSSISTLPTLSTKDALKLLLDASRNESKEADNDAAAHNVLPALVALVNAGPAVLTVADAQQQQDLAALLLTRLQDPPTSTQPSSAAESKKCMPELELLRNLSRASNPRLAQPDALTTLTAFVQRPLHLLATQDNGQTKEKGNREPSVIVVDADTDMAMRTLNNMLMLHPTLRTKFSSDLPIPRTTQVAAATDKAGAPEQAQRASDSEGKETTMINGAQATARLLRAISATAGQEQHAMPVFLAARLLFFSTLFENRFVMQAVERERLVESYAQGVCSLTSSSLGPGTAAAAAQTQALAELLKLAFNVSLYYPRLRPGRALAWEAKQDETDGKSEATAPPSASSSATTSKQATAGEAWAEELEGFAEPTVKLFVKLSTTASTSKLALERPPLEAPMQQTISLMLNMPTASSLSSTGTAPVPGASNKKKQTDSNGSGTPNPPDTAPAELDVVVKVFELLAVALHRYFPPARRSSVHSSTSSSSSASSSQRIDSLRYATADPDSESVLNAARAQAAKDGLGGSSGEGGGKEGDPEMVLEPLVLLARKYVAEDAGGREGVRTARQSFRERLLPDNLDRSTPPHAQATLTGLLIRLISSVMFPRLARAAGELLLAVCNGNPRELSSTVGYGPVAGFLALLGGSIEIPDGTDTTSSTTDAGQTPSAKSGSSRPVDPITGRFADHDEADVSSADGAGQDGMTPEEREREAERLFVLFERLNRTGVMSVANPALDPQTRAKVEELTEEEERAEREREEREEREEEQEALRDLEAYKARKAKRGG
;
A
#
# COMPACT_ATOMS: atom_id res chain seq x y z
N MET A 1 2.81 -8.82 18.58
CA MET A 1 2.73 -10.10 17.81
C MET A 1 3.98 -11.00 17.89
N GLY A 2 5.13 -10.58 18.45
CA GLY A 2 6.31 -11.46 18.61
C GLY A 2 6.29 -12.45 19.79
N LEU A 3 5.24 -12.43 20.62
CA LEU A 3 5.12 -13.24 21.84
C LEU A 3 4.52 -14.64 21.60
N ASP A 4 3.66 -14.81 20.59
CA ASP A 4 2.96 -16.08 20.36
C ASP A 4 3.82 -17.13 19.66
N TRP A 5 4.78 -16.72 18.84
CA TRP A 5 5.77 -17.62 18.24
C TRP A 5 6.71 -18.23 19.31
N CYS A 6 7.07 -17.45 20.33
CA CYS A 6 7.83 -17.94 21.48
C CYS A 6 7.02 -18.95 22.29
N LYS A 7 5.71 -18.73 22.47
CA LYS A 7 4.82 -19.68 23.17
C LYS A 7 4.66 -20.99 22.39
N ALA A 8 4.39 -20.94 21.09
CA ALA A 8 4.21 -22.14 20.28
C ALA A 8 5.49 -23.00 20.19
N LYS A 9 6.66 -22.37 20.01
CA LYS A 9 7.95 -23.08 19.97
C LYS A 9 8.42 -23.55 21.35
N MET A 10 8.09 -22.84 22.43
CA MET A 10 8.33 -23.32 23.81
C MET A 10 7.43 -24.50 24.19
N VAL A 11 6.16 -24.51 23.75
CA VAL A 11 5.22 -25.62 24.01
C VAL A 11 5.63 -26.85 23.20
N ALA A 12 6.05 -26.69 21.94
CA ALA A 12 6.55 -27.79 21.12
C ALA A 12 7.91 -28.36 21.61
N ARG A 13 8.84 -27.51 22.08
CA ARG A 13 10.08 -27.97 22.73
C ARG A 13 9.83 -28.65 24.08
N ARG A 14 8.81 -28.22 24.85
CA ARG A 14 8.41 -28.88 26.10
C ARG A 14 7.87 -30.29 25.88
N GLN A 15 7.20 -30.55 24.75
CA GLN A 15 6.65 -31.89 24.46
C GLN A 15 7.68 -32.85 23.82
N HIS A 16 8.62 -32.35 23.01
CA HIS A 16 9.68 -33.21 22.44
C HIS A 16 10.89 -33.45 23.36
N SER A 17 11.09 -32.65 24.40
CA SER A 17 12.19 -32.84 25.36
C SER A 17 11.88 -33.86 26.48
N ALA A 18 10.70 -34.49 26.47
CA ALA A 18 10.30 -35.45 27.50
C ALA A 18 10.71 -36.91 27.21
N SER A 19 11.49 -37.19 26.16
CA SER A 19 11.97 -38.56 25.88
C SER A 19 13.34 -38.59 25.19
N SER A 20 14.40 -38.34 25.95
CA SER A 20 15.72 -38.98 25.74
C SER A 20 16.73 -38.50 26.79
N SER A 21 16.88 -39.32 27.82
CA SER A 21 18.13 -39.66 28.51
C SER A 21 19.21 -38.56 28.65
N ILE A 22 19.04 -37.66 29.62
CA ILE A 22 20.19 -37.01 30.30
C ILE A 22 20.00 -37.24 31.80
N SER A 23 20.86 -38.11 32.34
CA SER A 23 20.98 -38.44 33.75
C SER A 23 21.32 -37.21 34.60
N THR A 24 20.46 -36.92 35.58
CA THR A 24 20.76 -36.35 36.90
C THR A 24 22.02 -35.48 37.04
N LEU A 25 21.89 -34.18 36.78
CA LEU A 25 22.78 -33.14 37.31
C LEU A 25 22.02 -32.36 38.41
N PRO A 26 22.69 -31.92 39.49
CA PRO A 26 22.03 -31.23 40.60
C PRO A 26 21.37 -29.94 40.13
N THR A 27 20.11 -29.73 40.53
CA THR A 27 19.32 -28.55 40.17
C THR A 27 19.84 -27.32 40.91
N LEU A 28 20.89 -26.70 40.37
CA LEU A 28 21.41 -25.43 40.87
C LEU A 28 20.33 -24.34 40.72
N SER A 29 20.02 -23.62 41.79
CA SER A 29 19.09 -22.48 41.74
C SER A 29 19.61 -21.41 40.79
N THR A 30 18.72 -20.68 40.10
CA THR A 30 19.12 -19.63 39.14
C THR A 30 19.94 -18.52 39.78
N LYS A 31 19.66 -18.19 41.05
CA LYS A 31 20.43 -17.23 41.86
C LYS A 31 21.82 -17.76 42.19
N ASP A 32 21.93 -19.04 42.51
CA ASP A 32 23.20 -19.68 42.86
C ASP A 32 24.09 -19.86 41.62
N ALA A 33 23.49 -20.21 40.48
CA ALA A 33 24.15 -20.28 39.18
C ALA A 33 24.71 -18.91 38.75
N LEU A 34 23.92 -17.84 38.90
CA LEU A 34 24.35 -16.48 38.61
C LEU A 34 25.53 -16.07 39.50
N LYS A 35 25.41 -16.33 40.81
CA LYS A 35 26.46 -16.01 41.79
C LYS A 35 27.75 -16.76 41.48
N LEU A 36 27.66 -18.06 41.18
CA LEU A 36 28.81 -18.91 40.87
C LEU A 36 29.56 -18.41 39.62
N LEU A 37 28.84 -18.04 38.57
CA LEU A 37 29.44 -17.48 37.34
C LEU A 37 30.12 -16.13 37.57
N LEU A 38 29.48 -15.23 38.31
CA LEU A 38 30.06 -13.91 38.61
C LEU A 38 31.27 -14.01 39.55
N ASP A 39 31.22 -14.91 40.53
CA ASP A 39 32.33 -15.16 41.46
C ASP A 39 33.51 -15.85 40.76
N ALA A 40 33.25 -16.76 39.80
CA ALA A 40 34.29 -17.37 38.98
C ALA A 40 35.06 -16.33 38.15
N SER A 41 34.36 -15.37 37.54
CA SER A 41 35.01 -14.28 36.79
C SER A 41 35.85 -13.34 37.66
N ARG A 42 35.46 -13.12 38.92
CA ARG A 42 36.25 -12.33 39.88
C ARG A 42 37.53 -13.04 40.32
N ASN A 43 37.54 -14.38 40.29
CA ASN A 43 38.65 -15.21 40.73
C ASN A 43 39.62 -15.61 39.61
N GLU A 44 39.25 -15.52 38.32
CA GLU A 44 40.17 -15.70 37.18
C GLU A 44 41.36 -14.70 37.20
N SER A 45 41.27 -13.62 37.99
CA SER A 45 42.36 -12.66 38.23
C SER A 45 43.38 -13.10 39.29
N LYS A 46 43.16 -14.21 40.00
CA LYS A 46 44.05 -14.75 41.04
C LYS A 46 44.45 -16.18 40.68
N GLU A 47 45.60 -16.32 40.03
CA GLU A 47 46.23 -17.62 39.73
C GLU A 47 46.40 -18.47 41.01
N ALA A 48 45.60 -19.53 41.20
CA ALA A 48 45.94 -20.65 42.09
C ALA A 48 45.08 -21.92 41.97
N ASP A 49 43.78 -21.88 41.61
CA ASP A 49 42.89 -23.07 41.70
C ASP A 49 41.95 -23.23 40.47
N ASN A 50 42.53 -23.31 39.26
CA ASN A 50 41.77 -23.26 37.99
C ASN A 50 40.93 -24.51 37.68
N ASP A 51 41.27 -25.69 38.20
CA ASP A 51 40.60 -26.93 37.79
C ASP A 51 39.22 -27.13 38.47
N ALA A 52 39.06 -26.69 39.73
CA ALA A 52 37.79 -26.81 40.45
C ALA A 52 36.74 -25.75 40.04
N ALA A 53 37.19 -24.57 39.62
CA ALA A 53 36.33 -23.50 39.14
C ALA A 53 35.75 -23.82 37.75
N ALA A 54 36.55 -24.34 36.83
CA ALA A 54 36.13 -24.69 35.47
C ALA A 54 35.02 -25.78 35.44
N HIS A 55 35.08 -26.76 36.35
CA HIS A 55 34.09 -27.84 36.44
C HIS A 55 32.66 -27.38 36.78
N ASN A 56 32.48 -26.21 37.40
CA ASN A 56 31.17 -25.69 37.83
C ASN A 56 30.57 -24.63 36.89
N VAL A 57 31.33 -24.13 35.92
CA VAL A 57 30.88 -23.08 34.98
C VAL A 57 29.84 -23.60 33.99
N LEU A 58 30.07 -24.78 33.38
CA LEU A 58 29.15 -25.33 32.39
C LEU A 58 27.77 -25.69 32.99
N PRO A 59 27.67 -26.34 34.17
CA PRO A 59 26.39 -26.53 34.85
C PRO A 59 25.66 -25.22 35.19
N ALA A 60 26.40 -24.17 35.59
CA ALA A 60 25.83 -22.85 35.89
C ALA A 60 25.29 -22.16 34.61
N LEU A 61 26.03 -22.22 33.49
CA LEU A 61 25.57 -21.73 32.20
C LEU A 61 24.29 -22.44 31.75
N VAL A 62 24.27 -23.77 31.83
CA VAL A 62 23.08 -24.57 31.47
C VAL A 62 21.88 -24.21 32.35
N ALA A 63 22.08 -24.01 33.66
CA ALA A 63 21.01 -23.59 34.57
C ALA A 63 20.43 -22.21 34.21
N LEU A 64 21.29 -21.24 33.85
CA LEU A 64 20.85 -19.91 33.41
C LEU A 64 20.18 -19.92 32.03
N VAL A 65 20.67 -20.73 31.10
CA VAL A 65 20.03 -20.93 29.79
C VAL A 65 18.62 -21.52 29.97
N ASN A 66 18.48 -22.52 30.84
CA ASN A 66 17.19 -23.13 31.16
C ASN A 66 16.21 -22.17 31.85
N ALA A 67 16.73 -21.20 32.62
CA ALA A 67 15.91 -20.13 33.19
C ALA A 67 15.35 -19.18 32.12
N GLY A 68 16.00 -19.08 30.97
CA GLY A 68 15.51 -18.31 29.83
C GLY A 68 15.32 -16.82 30.16
N PRO A 69 14.18 -16.20 29.81
CA PRO A 69 13.91 -14.79 30.12
C PRO A 69 13.82 -14.47 31.61
N ALA A 70 13.63 -15.47 32.48
CA ALA A 70 13.54 -15.25 33.94
C ALA A 70 14.88 -14.78 34.54
N VAL A 71 15.99 -14.92 33.82
CA VAL A 71 17.29 -14.35 34.23
C VAL A 71 17.17 -12.82 34.40
N LEU A 72 16.38 -12.15 33.57
CA LEU A 72 16.16 -10.69 33.65
C LEU A 72 15.43 -10.25 34.93
N THR A 73 14.63 -11.13 35.53
CA THR A 73 13.91 -10.83 36.77
C THR A 73 14.72 -11.17 38.02
N VAL A 74 15.72 -12.03 37.88
CA VAL A 74 16.53 -12.54 39.00
C VAL A 74 17.80 -11.71 39.20
N ALA A 75 18.38 -11.19 38.12
CA ALA A 75 19.60 -10.38 38.14
C ALA A 75 19.28 -8.88 38.17
N ASP A 76 19.99 -8.11 39.00
CA ASP A 76 19.94 -6.65 38.97
C ASP A 76 20.66 -6.08 37.72
N ALA A 77 20.48 -4.78 37.46
CA ALA A 77 21.03 -4.15 36.26
C ALA A 77 22.57 -4.21 36.17
N GLN A 78 23.28 -4.27 37.30
CA GLN A 78 24.74 -4.36 37.34
C GLN A 78 25.19 -5.80 37.06
N GLN A 79 24.56 -6.79 37.69
CA GLN A 79 24.77 -8.22 37.44
C GLN A 79 24.50 -8.59 35.98
N GLN A 80 23.49 -7.98 35.35
CA GLN A 80 23.23 -8.15 33.92
C GLN A 80 24.35 -7.58 33.03
N GLN A 81 24.98 -6.48 33.44
CA GLN A 81 26.13 -5.90 32.72
C GLN A 81 27.40 -6.73 32.91
N ASP A 82 27.69 -7.14 34.13
CA ASP A 82 28.86 -7.97 34.47
C ASP A 82 28.77 -9.33 33.76
N LEU A 83 27.59 -9.95 33.77
CA LEU A 83 27.33 -11.20 33.05
C LEU A 83 27.49 -11.02 31.54
N ALA A 84 26.96 -9.93 30.96
CA ALA A 84 27.16 -9.65 29.54
C ALA A 84 28.63 -9.44 29.18
N ALA A 85 29.41 -8.77 30.04
CA ALA A 85 30.85 -8.58 29.83
C ALA A 85 31.59 -9.91 29.85
N LEU A 86 31.34 -10.76 30.84
CA LEU A 86 31.90 -12.10 30.97
C LEU A 86 31.63 -12.95 29.71
N LEU A 87 30.37 -12.98 29.27
CA LEU A 87 29.97 -13.75 28.09
C LEU A 87 30.66 -13.26 26.81
N LEU A 88 30.80 -11.94 26.63
CA LEU A 88 31.50 -11.38 25.48
C LEU A 88 32.99 -11.74 25.47
N THR A 89 33.66 -11.71 26.62
CA THR A 89 35.06 -12.14 26.74
C THR A 89 35.22 -13.61 26.38
N ARG A 90 34.34 -14.49 26.89
CA ARG A 90 34.38 -15.93 26.57
C ARG A 90 34.05 -16.24 25.10
N LEU A 91 33.27 -15.40 24.45
CA LEU A 91 32.98 -15.53 23.01
C LEU A 91 34.15 -15.06 22.13
N GLN A 92 35.02 -14.17 22.64
CA GLN A 92 36.23 -13.73 21.94
C GLN A 92 37.37 -14.75 22.07
N ASP A 93 37.52 -15.35 23.25
CA ASP A 93 38.53 -16.37 23.55
C ASP A 93 37.86 -17.70 23.93
N PRO A 94 37.43 -18.52 22.95
CA PRO A 94 36.80 -19.81 23.25
C PRO A 94 37.82 -20.71 23.97
N PRO A 95 37.45 -21.35 25.10
CA PRO A 95 38.36 -22.26 25.79
C PRO A 95 38.77 -23.40 24.86
N THR A 96 40.06 -23.71 24.83
CA THR A 96 40.76 -24.66 23.94
C THR A 96 40.30 -26.13 24.02
N SER A 97 39.22 -26.44 24.73
CA SER A 97 38.79 -27.82 25.03
C SER A 97 37.59 -28.33 24.22
N THR A 98 37.03 -27.59 23.28
CA THR A 98 35.90 -28.08 22.45
C THR A 98 36.39 -28.53 21.07
N GLN A 99 37.13 -29.65 21.04
CA GLN A 99 37.15 -30.44 19.81
C GLN A 99 35.74 -31.02 19.57
N PRO A 100 35.15 -30.85 18.38
CA PRO A 100 33.87 -31.44 18.06
C PRO A 100 34.04 -32.96 17.90
N SER A 101 33.81 -33.71 18.96
CA SER A 101 33.75 -35.16 18.88
C SER A 101 32.35 -35.55 18.38
N SER A 102 32.30 -36.02 17.13
CA SER A 102 31.11 -36.54 16.43
C SER A 102 30.16 -35.50 15.81
N ALA A 103 29.67 -35.85 14.60
CA ALA A 103 28.76 -35.04 13.78
C ALA A 103 27.40 -34.71 14.45
N ALA A 104 27.08 -35.31 15.61
CA ALA A 104 25.85 -35.08 16.37
C ALA A 104 25.89 -33.82 17.26
N GLU A 105 27.07 -33.28 17.60
CA GLU A 105 27.21 -32.07 18.43
C GLU A 105 27.01 -30.76 17.65
N SER A 106 27.06 -30.81 16.32
CA SER A 106 26.87 -29.67 15.40
C SER A 106 25.50 -28.99 15.45
N LYS A 107 24.53 -29.54 16.20
CA LYS A 107 23.14 -29.04 16.30
C LYS A 107 22.86 -28.17 17.53
N LYS A 108 23.80 -28.04 18.47
CA LYS A 108 23.60 -27.25 19.70
C LYS A 108 24.26 -25.88 19.57
N CYS A 109 23.49 -24.84 19.86
CA CYS A 109 24.00 -23.47 19.94
C CYS A 109 24.89 -23.32 21.18
N MET A 110 25.95 -22.51 21.10
CA MET A 110 26.76 -22.17 22.27
C MET A 110 25.87 -21.58 23.39
N PRO A 111 25.94 -22.09 24.63
CA PRO A 111 25.10 -21.63 25.74
C PRO A 111 25.34 -20.14 26.06
N GLU A 112 26.55 -19.65 25.82
CA GLU A 112 26.91 -18.24 25.96
C GLU A 112 26.10 -17.34 25.01
N LEU A 113 25.91 -17.75 23.75
CA LEU A 113 25.10 -17.00 22.77
C LEU A 113 23.61 -17.01 23.13
N GLU A 114 23.10 -18.15 23.64
CA GLU A 114 21.70 -18.24 24.08
C GLU A 114 21.43 -17.32 25.29
N LEU A 115 22.35 -17.29 26.25
CA LEU A 115 22.24 -16.43 27.43
C LEU A 115 22.39 -14.94 27.05
N LEU A 116 23.35 -14.62 26.18
CA LEU A 116 23.53 -13.28 25.63
C LEU A 116 22.28 -12.78 24.89
N ARG A 117 21.62 -13.66 24.12
CA ARG A 117 20.34 -13.35 23.49
C ARG A 117 19.26 -13.02 24.52
N ASN A 118 19.17 -13.78 25.61
CA ASN A 118 18.18 -13.49 26.67
C ASN A 118 18.44 -12.14 27.33
N LEU A 119 19.71 -11.80 27.59
CA LEU A 119 20.11 -10.49 28.10
C LEU A 119 19.80 -9.35 27.12
N SER A 120 19.95 -9.59 25.81
CA SER A 120 19.63 -8.59 24.76
C SER A 120 18.15 -8.23 24.63
N ARG A 121 17.23 -8.95 25.30
CA ARG A 121 15.79 -8.64 25.24
C ARG A 121 15.42 -7.40 26.05
N ALA A 122 16.31 -6.94 26.93
CA ALA A 122 16.18 -5.71 27.70
C ALA A 122 17.33 -4.76 27.33
N SER A 123 17.15 -3.47 27.63
CA SER A 123 18.20 -2.47 27.41
C SER A 123 19.39 -2.75 28.33
N ASN A 124 20.54 -3.09 27.75
CA ASN A 124 21.76 -3.35 28.49
C ASN A 124 22.91 -2.50 27.94
N PRO A 125 23.47 -1.55 28.72
CA PRO A 125 24.48 -0.62 28.23
C PRO A 125 25.80 -1.30 27.83
N ARG A 126 26.10 -2.49 28.37
CA ARG A 126 27.30 -3.25 27.96
C ARG A 126 27.16 -3.78 26.54
N LEU A 127 25.95 -4.18 26.13
CA LEU A 127 25.67 -4.62 24.76
C LEU A 127 25.64 -3.44 23.77
N ALA A 128 25.48 -2.20 24.24
CA ALA A 128 25.55 -1.00 23.40
C ALA A 128 26.99 -0.63 22.97
N GLN A 129 28.01 -1.39 23.40
CA GLN A 129 29.41 -1.15 23.07
C GLN A 129 29.79 -1.76 21.71
N PRO A 130 30.73 -1.15 20.95
CA PRO A 130 31.15 -1.64 19.63
C PRO A 130 31.85 -3.01 19.67
N ASP A 131 32.44 -3.34 20.82
CA ASP A 131 33.07 -4.63 21.11
C ASP A 131 32.10 -5.81 20.94
N ALA A 132 30.91 -5.69 21.56
CA ALA A 132 29.83 -6.68 21.44
C ALA A 132 29.37 -6.87 19.99
N LEU A 133 29.30 -5.77 19.25
CA LEU A 133 28.91 -5.76 17.84
C LEU A 133 29.95 -6.49 16.97
N THR A 134 31.24 -6.28 17.25
CA THR A 134 32.34 -6.89 16.50
C THR A 134 32.38 -8.40 16.73
N THR A 135 32.27 -8.86 17.99
CA THR A 135 32.22 -10.29 18.34
C THR A 135 31.06 -10.99 17.63
N LEU A 136 29.84 -10.43 17.70
CA LEU A 136 28.67 -11.04 17.07
C LEU A 136 28.73 -11.00 15.54
N THR A 137 29.34 -9.97 14.96
CA THR A 137 29.51 -9.89 13.51
C THR A 137 30.49 -10.94 12.98
N ALA A 138 31.52 -11.31 13.76
CA ALA A 138 32.44 -12.38 13.39
C ALA A 138 31.70 -13.73 13.19
N PHE A 139 30.68 -14.04 14.01
CA PHE A 139 29.83 -15.21 13.80
C PHE A 139 29.05 -15.12 12.48
N VAL A 140 28.51 -13.96 12.12
CA VAL A 140 27.81 -13.74 10.83
C VAL A 140 28.74 -13.94 9.62
N GLN A 141 30.04 -13.65 9.77
CA GLN A 141 31.03 -13.86 8.71
C GLN A 141 31.51 -15.31 8.57
N ARG A 142 31.39 -16.14 9.61
CA ARG A 142 31.89 -17.52 9.61
C ARG A 142 31.39 -18.36 8.43
N PRO A 143 30.08 -18.37 8.08
CA PRO A 143 29.60 -19.11 6.91
C PRO A 143 30.21 -18.61 5.59
N LEU A 144 30.52 -17.31 5.51
CA LEU A 144 31.12 -16.71 4.32
C LEU A 144 32.59 -17.14 4.13
N HIS A 145 33.35 -17.23 5.22
CA HIS A 145 34.73 -17.71 5.17
C HIS A 145 34.83 -19.18 4.76
N LEU A 146 33.91 -20.03 5.23
CA LEU A 146 33.88 -21.44 4.86
C LEU A 146 33.63 -21.66 3.36
N LEU A 147 32.90 -20.75 2.71
CA LEU A 147 32.73 -20.80 1.25
C LEU A 147 33.99 -20.37 0.51
N ALA A 148 34.63 -19.29 0.97
CA ALA A 148 35.83 -18.77 0.34
C ALA A 148 36.99 -19.78 0.38
N THR A 149 37.07 -20.59 1.45
CA THR A 149 38.07 -21.68 1.55
C THR A 149 37.72 -22.88 0.67
N GLN A 150 36.43 -23.19 0.48
CA GLN A 150 36.00 -24.24 -0.45
C GLN A 150 36.28 -23.88 -1.92
N ASP A 151 36.11 -22.61 -2.29
CA ASP A 151 36.33 -22.12 -3.66
C ASP A 151 37.83 -22.06 -4.03
N ASN A 152 38.69 -21.69 -3.08
CA ASN A 152 40.15 -21.61 -3.30
C ASN A 152 40.86 -22.98 -3.33
N GLY A 153 40.21 -24.06 -2.84
CA GLY A 153 40.78 -25.40 -2.78
C GLY A 153 40.56 -26.27 -4.02
N GLN A 154 39.70 -25.86 -4.96
CA GLN A 154 39.30 -26.67 -6.12
C GLN A 154 39.67 -26.02 -7.46
N THR A 155 40.97 -25.86 -7.72
CA THR A 155 41.44 -25.76 -9.10
C THR A 155 41.61 -27.17 -9.67
N LYS A 156 40.81 -27.50 -10.69
CA LYS A 156 40.79 -28.73 -11.52
C LYS A 156 39.82 -29.84 -11.08
N GLU A 157 38.55 -29.70 -11.42
CA GLU A 157 37.83 -30.75 -12.17
C GLU A 157 36.53 -30.19 -12.77
N LYS A 158 36.44 -30.21 -14.10
CA LYS A 158 35.27 -29.80 -14.88
C LYS A 158 34.20 -30.90 -14.79
N GLY A 159 33.01 -30.56 -14.30
CA GLY A 159 31.83 -31.40 -14.47
C GLY A 159 30.71 -31.07 -13.49
N ASN A 160 29.76 -30.26 -13.96
CA ASN A 160 28.36 -30.20 -13.49
C ASN A 160 28.14 -30.39 -11.97
N ARG A 161 28.54 -29.41 -11.14
CA ARG A 161 28.19 -29.40 -9.72
C ARG A 161 27.11 -28.37 -9.42
N GLU A 162 26.08 -28.81 -8.72
CA GLU A 162 25.05 -27.96 -8.12
C GLU A 162 25.68 -26.87 -7.24
N PRO A 163 25.10 -25.67 -7.15
CA PRO A 163 25.63 -24.59 -6.34
C PRO A 163 25.72 -25.06 -4.87
N SER A 164 26.89 -24.89 -4.25
CA SER A 164 27.12 -25.21 -2.83
C SER A 164 26.12 -24.42 -1.96
N VAL A 165 25.13 -25.12 -1.40
CA VAL A 165 24.10 -24.52 -0.54
C VAL A 165 24.69 -24.17 0.81
N ILE A 166 24.56 -22.92 1.22
CA ILE A 166 25.07 -22.42 2.49
C ILE A 166 24.08 -22.72 3.58
N VAL A 167 24.46 -23.61 4.49
CA VAL A 167 23.69 -23.87 5.70
C VAL A 167 24.15 -22.89 6.77
N VAL A 168 23.25 -22.00 7.18
CA VAL A 168 23.48 -21.12 8.33
C VAL A 168 23.45 -22.00 9.58
N ASP A 169 24.56 -22.02 10.32
CA ASP A 169 24.68 -22.79 11.55
C ASP A 169 23.84 -22.18 12.69
N ALA A 170 23.58 -22.97 13.72
CA ALA A 170 22.74 -22.56 14.85
C ALA A 170 23.33 -21.34 15.59
N ASP A 171 24.66 -21.24 15.65
CA ASP A 171 25.37 -20.12 16.27
C ASP A 171 25.18 -18.82 15.49
N THR A 172 25.26 -18.84 14.14
CA THR A 172 24.99 -17.66 13.32
C THR A 172 23.53 -17.23 13.42
N ASP A 173 22.56 -18.16 13.41
CA ASP A 173 21.14 -17.82 13.65
C ASP A 173 20.96 -17.13 15.01
N MET A 174 21.60 -17.64 16.06
CA MET A 174 21.52 -17.05 17.40
C MET A 174 22.16 -15.67 17.45
N ALA A 175 23.35 -15.50 16.86
CA ALA A 175 24.05 -14.23 16.77
C ALA A 175 23.21 -13.17 16.02
N MET A 176 22.61 -13.52 14.87
CA MET A 176 21.72 -12.61 14.14
C MET A 176 20.49 -12.22 14.94
N ARG A 177 19.92 -13.12 15.76
CA ARG A 177 18.80 -12.78 16.66
C ARG A 177 19.22 -11.80 17.74
N THR A 178 20.38 -12.01 18.35
CA THR A 178 20.94 -11.12 19.37
C THR A 178 21.22 -9.74 18.77
N LEU A 179 21.85 -9.68 17.59
CA LEU A 179 22.07 -8.45 16.84
C LEU A 179 20.77 -7.71 16.53
N ASN A 180 19.71 -8.43 16.11
CA ASN A 180 18.41 -7.83 15.83
C ASN A 180 17.81 -7.15 17.07
N ASN A 181 17.91 -7.78 18.24
CA ASN A 181 17.46 -7.17 19.49
C ASN A 181 18.29 -5.94 19.84
N MET A 182 19.62 -6.03 19.70
CA MET A 182 20.55 -4.93 19.99
C MET A 182 20.29 -3.71 19.10
N LEU A 183 20.15 -3.90 17.77
CA LEU A 183 19.88 -2.80 16.84
C LEU A 183 18.47 -2.20 17.01
N MET A 184 17.52 -3.02 17.47
CA MET A 184 16.18 -2.54 17.80
C MET A 184 16.19 -1.64 19.03
N LEU A 185 16.85 -2.06 20.12
CA LEU A 185 16.86 -1.36 21.42
C LEU A 185 17.88 -0.22 21.50
N HIS A 186 18.97 -0.27 20.74
CA HIS A 186 20.06 0.71 20.78
C HIS A 186 20.27 1.36 19.41
N PRO A 187 19.59 2.49 19.12
CA PRO A 187 19.73 3.21 17.84
C PRO A 187 21.18 3.64 17.52
N THR A 188 21.99 3.91 18.54
CA THR A 188 23.41 4.29 18.41
C THR A 188 24.28 3.21 17.77
N LEU A 189 23.86 1.95 17.80
CA LEU A 189 24.57 0.84 17.14
C LEU A 189 24.29 0.76 15.64
N ARG A 190 23.18 1.32 15.14
CA ARG A 190 22.75 1.17 13.74
C ARG A 190 23.78 1.76 12.77
N THR A 191 24.30 2.95 13.07
CA THR A 191 25.34 3.61 12.27
C THR A 191 26.69 2.90 12.40
N LYS A 192 27.02 2.40 13.60
CA LYS A 192 28.25 1.64 13.85
C LYS A 192 28.27 0.29 13.13
N PHE A 193 27.12 -0.36 13.01
CA PHE A 193 26.99 -1.64 12.31
C PHE A 193 27.22 -1.51 10.80
N SER A 194 26.91 -0.35 10.23
CA SER A 194 27.21 0.00 8.84
C SER A 194 28.60 0.58 8.60
N SER A 195 29.37 0.87 9.66
CA SER A 195 30.74 1.38 9.57
C SER A 195 31.77 0.26 9.69
N ASP A 196 32.97 0.52 9.20
CA ASP A 196 34.09 -0.41 9.33
C ASP A 196 34.61 -0.41 10.77
N LEU A 197 34.57 -1.57 11.42
CA LEU A 197 35.02 -1.80 12.80
C LEU A 197 36.34 -2.60 12.81
N PRO A 198 37.31 -2.25 13.66
CA PRO A 198 38.56 -3.02 13.77
C PRO A 198 38.33 -4.38 14.43
N ILE A 199 38.92 -5.45 13.88
CA ILE A 199 38.88 -6.79 14.47
C ILE A 199 39.81 -6.88 15.68
N PRO A 200 39.34 -7.34 16.87
CA PRO A 200 40.23 -7.73 17.96
C PRO A 200 41.04 -8.98 17.59
N ARG A 201 42.35 -8.94 17.88
CA ARG A 201 43.44 -9.80 17.34
C ARG A 201 43.26 -11.33 17.42
N THR A 202 42.29 -11.87 18.17
CA THR A 202 42.16 -13.31 18.44
C THR A 202 41.27 -14.08 17.47
N THR A 203 40.39 -13.43 16.70
CA THR A 203 39.52 -14.12 15.72
C THR A 203 40.21 -14.50 14.40
N GLN A 204 41.42 -13.99 14.14
CA GLN A 204 42.21 -14.38 12.96
C GLN A 204 42.85 -15.78 13.10
N VAL A 205 42.98 -16.31 14.32
CA VAL A 205 43.80 -17.52 14.57
C VAL A 205 43.08 -18.82 14.15
N ALA A 206 41.75 -18.84 14.10
CA ALA A 206 40.99 -20.03 13.69
C ALA A 206 41.07 -20.36 12.19
N ALA A 207 41.57 -19.44 11.35
CA ALA A 207 41.80 -19.69 9.92
C ALA A 207 43.26 -20.10 9.60
N ALA A 208 44.19 -19.99 10.56
CA ALA A 208 45.61 -20.22 10.34
C ALA A 208 46.11 -21.60 10.84
N THR A 209 45.31 -22.34 11.60
CA THR A 209 45.68 -23.66 12.12
C THR A 209 45.31 -24.77 11.12
N ASP A 210 45.87 -24.75 9.92
CA ASP A 210 45.87 -25.93 9.02
C ASP A 210 47.13 -26.04 8.15
N LYS A 211 48.20 -25.32 8.51
CA LYS A 211 49.54 -25.49 7.93
C LYS A 211 50.57 -25.79 9.02
N ALA A 212 50.45 -26.95 9.63
CA ALA A 212 51.55 -27.56 10.38
C ALA A 212 52.23 -28.62 9.49
N GLY A 213 53.33 -28.24 8.85
CA GLY A 213 54.14 -29.16 8.05
C GLY A 213 55.47 -28.54 7.58
N ALA A 214 56.55 -28.96 8.26
CA ALA A 214 57.99 -28.79 7.96
C ALA A 214 58.72 -27.53 8.50
N PRO A 215 59.88 -27.70 9.17
CA PRO A 215 60.66 -26.62 9.76
C PRO A 215 61.79 -26.11 8.85
N GLU A 216 62.37 -24.99 9.29
CA GLU A 216 63.76 -24.55 9.06
C GLU A 216 64.06 -23.58 7.90
N GLN A 217 64.77 -22.50 8.28
CA GLN A 217 65.46 -21.46 7.48
C GLN A 217 64.65 -20.26 6.97
N ALA A 218 64.72 -19.14 7.71
CA ALA A 218 65.33 -17.88 7.23
C ALA A 218 65.02 -16.70 8.17
N GLN A 219 65.86 -16.50 9.19
CA GLN A 219 66.07 -15.17 9.77
C GLN A 219 66.83 -14.31 8.75
N ARG A 220 66.13 -13.36 8.11
CA ARG A 220 66.64 -12.04 7.62
C ARG A 220 65.62 -11.42 6.65
N ALA A 221 64.71 -10.62 7.19
CA ALA A 221 64.08 -9.48 6.52
C ALA A 221 63.20 -8.76 7.56
N SER A 222 63.83 -8.05 8.49
CA SER A 222 63.17 -7.02 9.28
C SER A 222 62.97 -5.79 8.40
N ASP A 223 61.83 -5.12 8.60
CA ASP A 223 61.54 -3.73 8.20
C ASP A 223 60.76 -3.50 6.88
N SER A 224 59.50 -3.96 6.81
CA SER A 224 58.37 -3.17 6.23
C SER A 224 56.98 -3.85 6.38
N GLU A 225 56.58 -4.30 7.57
CA GLU A 225 55.18 -4.75 7.77
C GLU A 225 54.29 -3.59 8.23
N GLY A 226 53.64 -2.94 7.26
CA GLY A 226 52.42 -2.20 7.53
C GLY A 226 51.36 -3.16 8.06
N LYS A 227 51.03 -3.08 9.36
CA LYS A 227 49.94 -3.82 9.99
C LYS A 227 48.63 -3.55 9.26
N GLU A 228 48.21 -4.47 8.39
CA GLU A 228 46.89 -4.44 7.77
C GLU A 228 45.87 -4.88 8.84
N THR A 229 45.27 -3.92 9.55
CA THR A 229 44.15 -4.19 10.45
C THR A 229 42.95 -4.58 9.59
N THR A 230 42.62 -5.87 9.53
CA THR A 230 41.36 -6.33 8.92
C THR A 230 40.20 -5.62 9.60
N MET A 231 39.37 -4.96 8.79
CA MET A 231 38.16 -4.27 9.23
C MET A 231 36.94 -5.15 8.95
N ILE A 232 35.99 -5.18 9.87
CA ILE A 232 34.69 -5.86 9.73
C ILE A 232 33.60 -4.81 9.58
N ASN A 233 32.79 -4.95 8.54
CA ASN A 233 31.55 -4.21 8.38
C ASN A 233 30.37 -5.17 8.50
N GLY A 234 29.54 -4.98 9.54
CA GLY A 234 28.46 -5.90 9.86
C GLY A 234 27.31 -5.86 8.88
N ALA A 235 26.95 -4.67 8.41
CA ALA A 235 25.96 -4.51 7.36
C ALA A 235 26.44 -5.15 6.05
N GLN A 236 27.72 -4.98 5.71
CA GLN A 236 28.32 -5.61 4.53
C GLN A 236 28.34 -7.15 4.62
N ALA A 237 28.80 -7.71 5.75
CA ALA A 237 28.79 -9.14 5.99
C ALA A 237 27.38 -9.73 5.88
N THR A 238 26.39 -9.02 6.43
CA THR A 238 24.99 -9.45 6.38
C THR A 238 24.43 -9.38 4.95
N ALA A 239 24.79 -8.38 4.16
CA ALA A 239 24.39 -8.28 2.75
C ALA A 239 24.96 -9.43 1.91
N ARG A 240 26.23 -9.79 2.14
CA ARG A 240 26.86 -10.95 1.50
C ARG A 240 26.20 -12.26 1.91
N LEU A 241 25.90 -12.42 3.20
CA LEU A 241 25.17 -13.59 3.69
C LEU A 241 23.79 -13.68 3.03
N LEU A 242 23.03 -12.57 2.98
CA LEU A 242 21.74 -12.52 2.33
C LEU A 242 21.83 -12.96 0.87
N ARG A 243 22.77 -12.41 0.10
CA ARG A 243 23.02 -12.81 -1.29
C ARG A 243 23.22 -14.31 -1.44
N ALA A 244 23.94 -14.91 -0.49
CA ALA A 244 24.32 -16.30 -0.55
C ALA A 244 23.15 -17.26 -0.20
N ILE A 245 22.18 -16.82 0.61
CA ILE A 245 21.01 -17.61 1.02
C ILE A 245 19.72 -17.29 0.24
N SER A 246 19.67 -16.18 -0.50
CA SER A 246 18.46 -15.71 -1.19
C SER A 246 17.91 -16.70 -2.22
N ALA A 247 18.78 -17.39 -2.97
CA ALA A 247 18.34 -18.35 -3.98
C ALA A 247 17.61 -19.57 -3.38
N THR A 248 18.00 -20.00 -2.18
CA THR A 248 17.43 -21.16 -1.48
C THR A 248 16.37 -20.77 -0.44
N ALA A 249 15.94 -19.50 -0.40
CA ALA A 249 14.99 -18.97 0.58
C ALA A 249 13.65 -19.72 0.64
N GLY A 250 13.21 -20.32 -0.47
CA GLY A 250 12.00 -21.13 -0.55
C GLY A 250 12.04 -22.44 0.24
N GLN A 251 13.21 -22.89 0.68
CA GLN A 251 13.37 -24.07 1.55
C GLN A 251 13.05 -23.72 3.00
N GLU A 252 12.44 -24.66 3.73
CA GLU A 252 11.97 -24.47 5.12
C GLU A 252 13.07 -24.00 6.08
N GLN A 253 14.33 -24.38 5.82
CA GLN A 253 15.47 -24.05 6.68
C GLN A 253 16.03 -22.62 6.46
N HIS A 254 15.76 -21.99 5.32
CA HIS A 254 16.40 -20.72 4.93
C HIS A 254 15.49 -19.48 5.06
N ALA A 255 14.16 -19.64 5.18
CA ALA A 255 13.25 -18.51 5.33
C ALA A 255 13.56 -17.65 6.58
N MET A 256 13.89 -18.29 7.71
CA MET A 256 14.19 -17.59 8.96
C MET A 256 15.54 -16.83 8.91
N PRO A 257 16.65 -17.42 8.42
CA PRO A 257 17.87 -16.67 8.14
C PRO A 257 17.67 -15.46 7.22
N VAL A 258 16.88 -15.59 6.15
CA VAL A 258 16.56 -14.47 5.24
C VAL A 258 15.82 -13.37 5.98
N PHE A 259 14.81 -13.72 6.79
CA PHE A 259 14.11 -12.77 7.65
C PHE A 259 15.07 -12.01 8.58
N LEU A 260 15.97 -12.72 9.27
CA LEU A 260 16.89 -12.10 10.21
C LEU A 260 17.89 -11.18 9.51
N ALA A 261 18.45 -11.60 8.37
CA ALA A 261 19.38 -10.81 7.58
C ALA A 261 18.70 -9.56 7.00
N ALA A 262 17.52 -9.70 6.40
CA ALA A 262 16.74 -8.59 5.85
C ALA A 262 16.42 -7.55 6.94
N ARG A 263 16.08 -7.99 8.16
CA ARG A 263 15.79 -7.10 9.29
C ARG A 263 17.01 -6.35 9.82
N LEU A 264 18.19 -6.99 9.88
CA LEU A 264 19.44 -6.32 10.23
C LEU A 264 19.81 -5.24 9.20
N LEU A 265 19.65 -5.55 7.92
CA LEU A 265 19.87 -4.59 6.83
C LEU A 265 18.82 -3.48 6.83
N PHE A 266 17.57 -3.78 7.18
CA PHE A 266 16.52 -2.78 7.37
C PHE A 266 16.93 -1.75 8.42
N PHE A 267 17.43 -2.18 9.59
CA PHE A 267 17.94 -1.25 10.61
C PHE A 267 19.13 -0.40 10.12
N SER A 268 19.93 -0.94 9.21
CA SER A 268 21.09 -0.25 8.62
C SER A 268 20.70 0.77 7.54
N THR A 269 19.47 0.68 7.03
CA THR A 269 18.94 1.48 5.91
C THR A 269 17.75 2.37 6.33
N LEU A 270 17.48 2.50 7.64
CA LEU A 270 16.39 3.36 8.16
C LEU A 270 16.55 4.85 7.80
N PHE A 271 17.78 5.30 7.56
CA PHE A 271 18.12 6.67 7.24
C PHE A 271 19.13 6.71 6.09
N GLU A 272 19.35 7.91 5.54
CA GLU A 272 20.38 8.19 4.54
C GLU A 272 21.77 7.78 5.05
N ASN A 273 22.32 6.71 4.48
CA ASN A 273 23.57 6.10 4.92
C ASN A 273 24.42 5.72 3.71
N ARG A 274 25.75 5.90 3.79
CA ARG A 274 26.70 5.43 2.76
C ARG A 274 26.56 3.95 2.45
N PHE A 275 26.14 3.16 3.44
CA PHE A 275 25.86 1.74 3.24
C PHE A 275 24.78 1.47 2.20
N VAL A 276 23.77 2.35 2.03
CA VAL A 276 22.73 2.18 1.00
C VAL A 276 23.35 2.13 -0.39
N MET A 277 24.31 3.01 -0.69
CA MET A 277 25.03 3.01 -1.96
C MET A 277 25.87 1.74 -2.11
N GLN A 278 26.60 1.34 -1.06
CA GLN A 278 27.41 0.13 -1.07
C GLN A 278 26.57 -1.14 -1.27
N ALA A 279 25.40 -1.22 -0.66
CA ALA A 279 24.50 -2.36 -0.75
C ALA A 279 23.99 -2.57 -2.19
N VAL A 280 23.63 -1.49 -2.88
CA VAL A 280 23.20 -1.54 -4.28
C VAL A 280 24.38 -1.78 -5.21
N GLU A 281 25.44 -0.97 -5.12
CA GLU A 281 26.52 -0.93 -6.12
C GLU A 281 27.54 -2.07 -5.97
N ARG A 282 27.83 -2.55 -4.75
CA ARG A 282 28.88 -3.55 -4.49
C ARG A 282 28.32 -4.91 -4.08
N GLU A 283 27.40 -4.91 -3.12
CA GLU A 283 26.90 -6.16 -2.54
C GLU A 283 25.74 -6.79 -3.33
N ARG A 284 25.29 -6.12 -4.42
CA ARG A 284 24.24 -6.59 -5.32
C ARG A 284 22.93 -6.95 -4.59
N LEU A 285 22.50 -6.03 -3.72
CA LEU A 285 21.29 -6.21 -2.93
C LEU A 285 20.04 -6.41 -3.80
N VAL A 286 19.96 -5.74 -4.95
CA VAL A 286 18.82 -5.83 -5.88
C VAL A 286 18.69 -7.25 -6.45
N GLU A 287 19.79 -7.87 -6.90
CA GLU A 287 19.81 -9.27 -7.34
C GLU A 287 19.38 -10.22 -6.21
N SER A 288 19.90 -9.97 -4.99
CA SER A 288 19.61 -10.78 -3.81
C SER A 288 18.14 -10.69 -3.40
N TYR A 289 17.52 -9.51 -3.53
CA TYR A 289 16.09 -9.31 -3.33
C TYR A 289 15.29 -10.07 -4.39
N ALA A 290 15.61 -9.91 -5.67
CA ALA A 290 14.88 -10.54 -6.76
C ALA A 290 14.86 -12.07 -6.62
N GLN A 291 16.01 -12.68 -6.32
CA GLN A 291 16.12 -14.11 -6.06
C GLN A 291 15.32 -14.53 -4.82
N GLY A 292 15.42 -13.77 -3.73
CA GLY A 292 14.72 -14.05 -2.47
C GLY A 292 13.20 -14.01 -2.64
N VAL A 293 12.66 -12.97 -3.28
CA VAL A 293 11.23 -12.83 -3.56
C VAL A 293 10.75 -13.94 -4.49
N CYS A 294 11.45 -14.21 -5.59
CA CYS A 294 11.07 -15.28 -6.51
C CYS A 294 11.04 -16.65 -5.81
N SER A 295 12.08 -16.99 -5.03
CA SER A 295 12.21 -18.28 -4.33
C SER A 295 11.15 -18.47 -3.24
N LEU A 296 10.91 -17.43 -2.42
CA LEU A 296 9.85 -17.42 -1.39
C LEU A 296 8.45 -17.49 -2.02
N THR A 297 8.26 -16.87 -3.18
CA THR A 297 6.97 -16.83 -3.87
C THR A 297 6.69 -18.13 -4.62
N SER A 298 7.69 -18.78 -5.21
CA SER A 298 7.51 -20.06 -5.92
C SER A 298 7.26 -21.24 -4.99
N SER A 299 7.63 -21.12 -3.72
CA SER A 299 7.48 -22.20 -2.74
C SER A 299 6.00 -22.39 -2.38
N SER A 300 5.46 -23.58 -2.67
CA SER A 300 4.08 -23.94 -2.38
C SER A 300 3.99 -24.65 -1.03
N LEU A 301 4.12 -23.91 0.07
CA LEU A 301 3.80 -24.46 1.40
C LEU A 301 2.31 -24.40 1.70
N GLY A 302 1.84 -25.43 2.42
CA GLY A 302 0.46 -25.47 2.90
C GLY A 302 0.13 -24.26 3.77
N PRO A 303 -1.06 -23.64 3.60
CA PRO A 303 -1.47 -22.49 4.40
C PRO A 303 -1.54 -22.89 5.89
N GLY A 304 -1.07 -22.01 6.78
CA GLY A 304 -1.12 -22.21 8.24
C GLY A 304 0.05 -22.97 8.85
N THR A 305 1.04 -23.39 8.04
CA THR A 305 2.29 -23.98 8.56
C THR A 305 3.20 -22.92 9.17
N ALA A 306 4.02 -23.31 10.16
CA ALA A 306 5.03 -22.41 10.76
C ALA A 306 6.05 -21.91 9.72
N ALA A 307 6.35 -22.74 8.74
CA ALA A 307 7.24 -22.41 7.64
C ALA A 307 6.61 -21.39 6.66
N ALA A 308 5.32 -21.50 6.33
CA ALA A 308 4.61 -20.48 5.56
C ALA A 308 4.58 -19.13 6.29
N ALA A 309 4.36 -19.13 7.61
CA ALA A 309 4.42 -17.91 8.41
C ALA A 309 5.82 -17.27 8.40
N ALA A 310 6.88 -18.09 8.48
CA ALA A 310 8.26 -17.61 8.37
C ALA A 310 8.58 -17.01 6.99
N GLN A 311 8.06 -17.61 5.91
CA GLN A 311 8.19 -17.07 4.56
C GLN A 311 7.47 -15.72 4.40
N THR A 312 6.24 -15.59 4.90
CA THR A 312 5.51 -14.33 4.90
C THR A 312 6.27 -13.24 5.66
N GLN A 313 6.87 -13.58 6.81
CA GLN A 313 7.70 -12.64 7.58
C GLN A 313 8.96 -12.25 6.83
N ALA A 314 9.67 -13.21 6.23
CA ALA A 314 10.87 -12.96 5.44
C ALA A 314 10.57 -12.05 4.24
N LEU A 315 9.49 -12.33 3.53
CA LEU A 315 9.02 -11.52 2.40
C LEU A 315 8.70 -10.09 2.82
N ALA A 316 7.98 -9.91 3.94
CA ALA A 316 7.66 -8.60 4.47
C ALA A 316 8.92 -7.79 4.85
N GLU A 317 9.93 -8.40 5.47
CA GLU A 317 11.19 -7.70 5.80
C GLU A 317 12.04 -7.39 4.56
N LEU A 318 12.06 -8.27 3.55
CA LEU A 318 12.71 -7.98 2.26
C LEU A 318 12.06 -6.79 1.56
N LEU A 319 10.73 -6.71 1.56
CA LEU A 319 9.99 -5.59 0.98
C LEU A 319 10.27 -4.28 1.72
N LYS A 320 10.33 -4.30 3.06
CA LYS A 320 10.71 -3.11 3.86
C LYS A 320 12.13 -2.65 3.56
N LEU A 321 13.06 -3.58 3.42
CA LEU A 321 14.44 -3.27 3.04
C LEU A 321 14.50 -2.63 1.65
N ALA A 322 13.82 -3.23 0.66
CA ALA A 322 13.74 -2.68 -0.70
C ALA A 322 13.07 -1.30 -0.71
N PHE A 323 12.01 -1.08 0.08
CA PHE A 323 11.36 0.21 0.23
C PHE A 323 12.34 1.29 0.70
N ASN A 324 13.09 1.05 1.78
CA ASN A 324 14.08 2.00 2.28
C ASN A 324 15.16 2.31 1.23
N VAL A 325 15.65 1.28 0.53
CA VAL A 325 16.67 1.45 -0.51
C VAL A 325 16.14 2.25 -1.70
N SER A 326 14.92 1.97 -2.15
CA SER A 326 14.25 2.72 -3.23
C SER A 326 14.02 4.19 -2.87
N LEU A 327 13.79 4.50 -1.60
CA LEU A 327 13.57 5.86 -1.12
C LEU A 327 14.88 6.67 -1.02
N TYR A 328 15.96 6.06 -0.49
CA TYR A 328 17.19 6.77 -0.16
C TYR A 328 18.28 6.70 -1.24
N TYR A 329 18.35 5.64 -2.05
CA TYR A 329 19.39 5.52 -3.08
C TYR A 329 19.36 6.67 -4.10
N PRO A 330 18.20 7.06 -4.67
CA PRO A 330 18.14 8.17 -5.63
C PRO A 330 18.54 9.51 -5.01
N ARG A 331 18.18 9.74 -3.75
CA ARG A 331 18.54 10.95 -2.99
C ARG A 331 20.05 11.05 -2.74
N LEU A 332 20.72 9.91 -2.53
CA LEU A 332 22.18 9.84 -2.34
C LEU A 332 22.97 9.86 -3.66
N ARG A 333 22.33 9.54 -4.79
CA ARG A 333 22.91 9.52 -6.14
C ARG A 333 22.07 10.34 -7.13
N PRO A 334 21.85 11.65 -6.89
CA PRO A 334 20.95 12.46 -7.73
C PRO A 334 21.41 12.54 -9.19
N GLY A 335 22.72 12.56 -9.44
CA GLY A 335 23.25 12.56 -10.81
C GLY A 335 22.91 11.30 -11.62
N ARG A 336 22.73 10.14 -10.96
CA ARG A 336 22.27 8.92 -11.63
C ARG A 336 20.78 8.94 -11.89
N ALA A 337 20.02 9.51 -10.95
CA ALA A 337 18.58 9.64 -11.11
C ALA A 337 18.21 10.59 -12.26
N LEU A 338 18.84 11.77 -12.31
CA LEU A 338 18.68 12.72 -13.42
C LEU A 338 19.10 12.12 -14.77
N ALA A 339 20.16 11.31 -14.80
CA ALA A 339 20.59 10.62 -16.02
C ALA A 339 19.59 9.56 -16.49
N TRP A 340 18.87 8.91 -15.56
CA TRP A 340 17.81 7.97 -15.89
C TRP A 340 16.57 8.71 -16.42
N GLU A 341 16.15 9.80 -15.78
CA GLU A 341 15.04 10.65 -16.23
C GLU A 341 15.29 11.18 -17.65
N ALA A 342 16.51 11.68 -17.92
CA ALA A 342 16.89 12.14 -19.25
C ALA A 342 16.80 11.05 -20.33
N LYS A 343 17.14 9.79 -19.99
CA LYS A 343 16.97 8.65 -20.91
C LYS A 343 15.51 8.35 -21.19
N GLN A 344 14.62 8.51 -20.20
CA GLN A 344 13.17 8.28 -20.38
C GLN A 344 12.56 9.36 -21.29
N ASP A 345 12.90 10.64 -21.06
CA ASP A 345 12.44 11.75 -21.90
C ASP A 345 12.89 11.57 -23.37
N GLU A 346 14.10 11.06 -23.62
CA GLU A 346 14.57 10.72 -24.97
C GLU A 346 13.79 9.58 -25.63
N THR A 347 13.34 8.59 -24.85
CA THR A 347 12.53 7.47 -25.38
C THR A 347 11.09 7.87 -25.67
N ASP A 348 10.51 8.73 -24.84
CA ASP A 348 9.14 9.23 -25.02
C ASP A 348 9.06 10.25 -26.17
N GLY A 349 10.07 11.13 -26.31
CA GLY A 349 10.18 12.14 -27.36
C GLY A 349 10.40 11.60 -28.78
N LYS A 350 10.64 10.29 -28.95
CA LYS A 350 10.76 9.64 -30.27
C LYS A 350 9.41 9.29 -30.90
N SER A 351 8.31 9.52 -30.18
CA SER A 351 6.94 9.18 -30.57
C SER A 351 6.20 10.31 -31.26
N GLU A 352 6.73 11.54 -31.26
CA GLU A 352 6.02 12.72 -31.75
C GLU A 352 6.94 13.59 -32.63
N ALA A 353 7.11 13.17 -33.89
CA ALA A 353 7.84 13.94 -34.89
C ALA A 353 6.94 14.25 -36.09
N THR A 354 5.92 15.10 -35.93
CA THR A 354 5.36 15.88 -37.06
C THR A 354 4.62 17.15 -36.60
N ALA A 355 5.34 18.25 -36.29
CA ALA A 355 4.88 19.63 -36.55
C ALA A 355 6.02 20.64 -36.27
N PRO A 356 6.13 21.75 -37.04
CA PRO A 356 7.22 22.72 -36.90
C PRO A 356 6.97 23.71 -35.74
N PRO A 357 8.03 24.32 -35.17
CA PRO A 357 7.89 25.18 -34.01
C PRO A 357 7.46 26.61 -34.42
N SER A 358 6.26 27.02 -34.01
CA SER A 358 5.89 28.44 -33.94
C SER A 358 6.15 28.96 -32.53
N ALA A 359 6.98 29.99 -32.44
CA ALA A 359 7.38 30.64 -31.21
C ALA A 359 6.23 31.40 -30.54
N SER A 360 5.93 31.06 -29.28
CA SER A 360 5.40 32.01 -28.30
C SER A 360 5.76 31.58 -26.89
N SER A 361 6.52 32.43 -26.23
CA SER A 361 6.94 32.36 -24.84
C SER A 361 5.78 32.56 -23.86
N SER A 362 5.58 31.66 -22.90
CA SER A 362 5.35 31.99 -21.47
C SER A 362 4.93 30.76 -20.66
N ALA A 363 5.43 30.71 -19.41
CA ALA A 363 5.07 29.81 -18.32
C ALA A 363 5.72 28.41 -18.33
N THR A 364 7.01 28.38 -17.98
CA THR A 364 7.62 27.24 -17.29
C THR A 364 6.92 27.00 -15.96
N THR A 365 5.91 26.14 -15.94
CA THR A 365 5.55 25.41 -14.73
C THR A 365 6.65 24.38 -14.52
N SER A 366 7.61 24.70 -13.66
CA SER A 366 8.59 23.71 -13.21
C SER A 366 7.81 22.49 -12.70
N LYS A 367 8.02 21.31 -13.32
CA LYS A 367 7.81 20.02 -12.66
C LYS A 367 8.72 20.02 -11.43
N GLN A 368 8.23 20.61 -10.35
CA GLN A 368 8.90 20.54 -9.06
C GLN A 368 8.73 19.09 -8.61
N ALA A 369 9.81 18.32 -8.69
CA ALA A 369 9.85 16.90 -8.38
C ALA A 369 9.05 16.62 -7.10
N THR A 370 7.89 16.00 -7.27
CA THR A 370 7.09 15.51 -6.16
C THR A 370 7.93 14.46 -5.45
N ALA A 371 8.01 14.49 -4.12
CA ALA A 371 8.82 13.54 -3.36
C ALA A 371 8.50 12.09 -3.78
N GLY A 372 9.40 11.44 -4.53
CA GLY A 372 9.21 10.10 -5.09
C GLY A 372 9.56 9.94 -6.58
N GLU A 373 9.88 10.99 -7.32
CA GLU A 373 10.12 10.88 -8.78
C GLU A 373 11.54 10.48 -9.18
N ALA A 374 12.54 10.76 -8.35
CA ALA A 374 13.92 10.38 -8.65
C ALA A 374 14.07 8.85 -8.60
N TRP A 375 14.27 8.22 -9.76
CA TRP A 375 14.52 6.79 -9.92
C TRP A 375 15.87 6.52 -10.57
N ALA A 376 16.47 5.35 -10.32
CA ALA A 376 17.78 5.00 -10.88
C ALA A 376 17.74 3.63 -11.56
N GLU A 377 18.51 3.48 -12.64
CA GLU A 377 18.60 2.27 -13.45
C GLU A 377 18.98 1.02 -12.62
N GLU A 378 19.82 1.20 -11.60
CA GLU A 378 20.27 0.13 -10.72
C GLU A 378 19.13 -0.48 -9.89
N LEU A 379 18.04 0.25 -9.70
CA LEU A 379 16.87 -0.17 -8.92
C LEU A 379 15.84 -0.92 -9.76
N GLU A 380 15.99 -0.96 -11.10
CA GLU A 380 15.03 -1.57 -12.01
C GLU A 380 14.78 -3.06 -11.70
N GLY A 381 15.80 -3.75 -11.19
CA GLY A 381 15.67 -5.15 -10.75
C GLY A 381 14.70 -5.39 -9.58
N PHE A 382 14.18 -4.34 -8.94
CA PHE A 382 13.09 -4.47 -7.97
C PHE A 382 11.71 -4.65 -8.64
N ALA A 383 11.48 -4.06 -9.82
CA ALA A 383 10.14 -3.94 -10.40
C ALA A 383 9.51 -5.30 -10.74
N GLU A 384 10.17 -6.12 -11.55
CA GLU A 384 9.61 -7.38 -12.04
C GLU A 384 9.22 -8.36 -10.90
N PRO A 385 10.09 -8.66 -9.92
CA PRO A 385 9.72 -9.55 -8.80
C PRO A 385 8.57 -8.99 -7.95
N THR A 386 8.55 -7.67 -7.69
CA THR A 386 7.52 -7.04 -6.87
C THR A 386 6.16 -7.05 -7.57
N VAL A 387 6.10 -6.77 -8.88
CA VAL A 387 4.85 -6.81 -9.66
C VAL A 387 4.29 -8.23 -9.75
N LYS A 388 5.15 -9.23 -10.03
CA LYS A 388 4.74 -10.64 -10.05
C LYS A 388 4.21 -11.09 -8.69
N LEU A 389 4.85 -10.67 -7.60
CA LEU A 389 4.36 -10.92 -6.25
C LEU A 389 3.00 -10.27 -6.03
N PHE A 390 2.83 -9.00 -6.39
CA PHE A 390 1.57 -8.28 -6.27
C PHE A 390 0.43 -9.00 -6.98
N VAL A 391 0.61 -9.34 -8.26
CA VAL A 391 -0.39 -10.07 -9.07
C VAL A 391 -0.79 -11.38 -8.39
N LYS A 392 0.18 -12.15 -7.87
CA LYS A 392 -0.09 -13.41 -7.17
C LYS A 392 -0.87 -13.22 -5.88
N LEU A 393 -0.46 -12.25 -5.04
CA LEU A 393 -1.13 -11.94 -3.78
C LEU A 393 -2.55 -11.44 -4.02
N SER A 394 -2.73 -10.52 -4.98
CA SER A 394 -4.04 -9.96 -5.34
C SER A 394 -4.97 -11.01 -5.93
N THR A 395 -4.46 -11.90 -6.77
CA THR A 395 -5.26 -13.04 -7.29
C THR A 395 -5.72 -13.96 -6.16
N THR A 396 -4.86 -14.21 -5.16
CA THR A 396 -5.23 -15.00 -3.98
C THR A 396 -6.29 -14.29 -3.13
N ALA A 397 -6.18 -12.96 -2.98
CA ALA A 397 -7.14 -12.14 -2.26
C ALA A 397 -8.51 -12.04 -2.96
N SER A 398 -8.57 -12.08 -4.30
CA SER A 398 -9.82 -11.94 -5.05
C SER A 398 -10.57 -13.26 -5.29
N THR A 399 -9.86 -14.41 -5.32
CA THR A 399 -10.44 -15.70 -5.78
C THR A 399 -10.87 -16.64 -4.66
N SER A 400 -10.22 -16.57 -3.49
CA SER A 400 -10.44 -17.53 -2.41
C SER A 400 -11.76 -17.28 -1.68
N LYS A 401 -12.60 -18.31 -1.49
CA LYS A 401 -13.75 -18.24 -0.55
C LYS A 401 -13.30 -17.90 0.88
N LEU A 402 -12.03 -18.17 1.20
CA LEU A 402 -11.36 -17.81 2.45
C LEU A 402 -10.93 -16.32 2.53
N ALA A 403 -11.01 -15.56 1.43
CA ALA A 403 -10.66 -14.14 1.40
C ALA A 403 -11.68 -13.24 2.11
N LEU A 404 -12.88 -13.75 2.41
CA LEU A 404 -13.77 -13.08 3.37
C LEU A 404 -13.26 -13.21 4.81
N GLU A 405 -12.50 -14.25 5.14
CA GLU A 405 -11.99 -14.49 6.49
C GLU A 405 -10.66 -13.79 6.76
N ARG A 406 -9.75 -13.72 5.77
CA ARG A 406 -8.46 -13.02 5.91
C ARG A 406 -8.52 -11.56 5.44
N PRO A 407 -7.78 -10.64 6.08
CA PRO A 407 -7.69 -9.28 5.61
C PRO A 407 -6.98 -9.22 4.25
N PRO A 408 -7.56 -8.58 3.22
CA PRO A 408 -6.96 -8.49 1.87
C PRO A 408 -5.66 -7.68 1.86
N LEU A 409 -5.49 -6.82 2.86
CA LEU A 409 -4.33 -5.96 3.04
C LEU A 409 -3.47 -6.42 4.24
N GLU A 410 -3.31 -7.72 4.47
CA GLU A 410 -2.34 -8.24 5.44
C GLU A 410 -0.90 -8.19 4.89
N ALA A 411 0.12 -8.19 5.75
CA ALA A 411 1.50 -8.40 5.30
C ALA A 411 1.61 -9.76 4.57
N PRO A 412 2.24 -9.81 3.37
CA PRO A 412 3.18 -8.85 2.80
C PRO A 412 2.56 -7.87 1.77
N MET A 413 1.23 -7.86 1.59
CA MET A 413 0.55 -7.03 0.59
C MET A 413 0.80 -5.53 0.84
N GLN A 414 0.69 -5.08 2.08
CA GLN A 414 0.91 -3.67 2.44
C GLN A 414 2.31 -3.19 2.01
N GLN A 415 3.35 -3.96 2.33
CA GLN A 415 4.72 -3.61 1.99
C GLN A 415 4.95 -3.66 0.46
N THR A 416 4.22 -4.53 -0.25
CA THR A 416 4.25 -4.60 -1.71
C THR A 416 3.66 -3.34 -2.33
N ILE A 417 2.49 -2.88 -1.85
CA ILE A 417 1.85 -1.63 -2.29
C ILE A 417 2.77 -0.43 -2.02
N SER A 418 3.36 -0.35 -0.81
CA SER A 418 4.28 0.74 -0.46
C SER A 418 5.51 0.77 -1.36
N LEU A 419 6.09 -0.37 -1.72
CA LEU A 419 7.22 -0.43 -2.65
C LEU A 419 6.79 -0.01 -4.07
N MET A 420 5.63 -0.47 -4.54
CA MET A 420 5.09 -0.08 -5.85
C MET A 420 4.81 1.42 -5.97
N LEU A 421 4.40 2.07 -4.88
CA LEU A 421 4.27 3.54 -4.85
C LEU A 421 5.59 4.27 -5.12
N ASN A 422 6.74 3.69 -4.72
CA ASN A 422 8.05 4.28 -5.00
C ASN A 422 8.56 3.97 -6.42
N MET A 423 8.04 2.93 -7.09
CA MET A 423 8.54 2.50 -8.41
C MET A 423 7.85 3.25 -9.55
N PRO A 424 8.57 3.64 -10.62
CA PRO A 424 7.95 4.20 -11.81
C PRO A 424 6.88 3.26 -12.39
N THR A 425 5.79 3.84 -12.88
CA THR A 425 4.72 3.05 -13.52
C THR A 425 5.24 2.35 -14.77
N ALA A 426 6.07 2.99 -15.60
CA ALA A 426 6.67 2.37 -16.79
C ALA A 426 7.41 1.06 -16.49
N SER A 427 8.25 1.02 -15.44
CA SER A 427 8.95 -0.17 -14.95
C SER A 427 7.96 -1.26 -14.50
N SER A 428 6.89 -0.85 -13.84
CA SER A 428 5.87 -1.77 -13.34
C SER A 428 4.99 -2.35 -14.46
N LEU A 429 4.66 -1.55 -15.47
CA LEU A 429 3.85 -1.94 -16.61
C LEU A 429 4.65 -2.86 -17.56
N SER A 430 5.92 -2.55 -17.83
CA SER A 430 6.79 -3.37 -18.69
C SER A 430 7.01 -4.79 -18.17
N SER A 431 7.02 -4.95 -16.84
CA SER A 431 7.20 -6.22 -16.14
C SER A 431 6.04 -7.23 -16.30
N THR A 432 4.91 -6.81 -16.86
CA THR A 432 3.73 -7.66 -17.09
C THR A 432 3.71 -8.29 -18.50
N GLY A 433 4.62 -7.88 -19.38
CA GLY A 433 4.73 -8.43 -20.73
C GLY A 433 5.27 -9.85 -20.72
N THR A 434 4.48 -10.82 -21.17
CA THR A 434 5.00 -12.14 -21.53
C THR A 434 6.08 -11.96 -22.59
N ALA A 435 7.31 -12.41 -22.28
CA ALA A 435 8.37 -12.51 -23.29
C ALA A 435 7.83 -13.29 -24.51
N PRO A 436 8.06 -12.82 -25.75
CA PRO A 436 7.73 -13.60 -26.93
C PRO A 436 8.59 -14.88 -26.86
N VAL A 437 7.95 -16.04 -26.83
CA VAL A 437 8.64 -17.34 -26.84
C VAL A 437 9.55 -17.40 -28.07
N PRO A 438 10.88 -17.44 -27.93
CA PRO A 438 11.77 -17.60 -29.07
C PRO A 438 11.86 -19.10 -29.37
N GLY A 439 10.99 -19.61 -30.24
CA GLY A 439 11.09 -21.02 -30.64
C GLY A 439 9.84 -21.65 -31.22
N ALA A 440 9.32 -21.12 -32.33
CA ALA A 440 8.53 -21.93 -33.26
C ALA A 440 9.23 -21.89 -34.61
N SER A 441 10.13 -22.85 -34.81
CA SER A 441 10.87 -23.05 -36.05
C SER A 441 9.94 -23.39 -37.21
N ASN A 442 10.19 -22.73 -38.34
CA ASN A 442 9.66 -23.02 -39.65
C ASN A 442 9.53 -24.53 -39.92
N LYS A 443 8.30 -25.02 -40.13
CA LYS A 443 8.05 -26.21 -40.93
C LYS A 443 6.97 -25.95 -41.97
N LYS A 444 7.45 -25.82 -43.20
CA LYS A 444 6.70 -25.80 -44.46
C LYS A 444 6.18 -27.22 -44.74
N LYS A 445 4.87 -27.43 -44.83
CA LYS A 445 4.27 -28.49 -45.68
C LYS A 445 2.76 -28.29 -45.92
N GLN A 446 2.47 -27.75 -47.10
CA GLN A 446 1.43 -28.13 -48.07
C GLN A 446 0.40 -29.19 -47.64
N THR A 447 -0.90 -28.88 -47.73
CA THR A 447 -1.88 -29.53 -48.63
C THR A 447 -3.19 -28.75 -48.69
N ASP A 448 -3.73 -28.64 -49.90
CA ASP A 448 -4.98 -28.00 -50.29
C ASP A 448 -6.24 -28.73 -49.78
N SER A 449 -7.24 -27.98 -49.33
CA SER A 449 -8.66 -28.34 -49.52
C SER A 449 -9.57 -27.12 -49.30
N ASN A 450 -10.32 -26.79 -50.35
CA ASN A 450 -11.43 -25.84 -50.37
C ASN A 450 -12.47 -26.10 -49.27
N GLY A 451 -12.78 -25.07 -48.50
CA GLY A 451 -13.94 -25.01 -47.60
C GLY A 451 -14.34 -23.57 -47.37
N SER A 452 -15.36 -23.10 -48.08
CA SER A 452 -15.97 -21.79 -47.90
C SER A 452 -16.69 -21.73 -46.56
N GLY A 453 -16.12 -20.99 -45.62
CA GLY A 453 -16.75 -20.60 -44.36
C GLY A 453 -16.05 -19.36 -43.87
N THR A 454 -16.71 -18.21 -43.98
CA THR A 454 -16.27 -16.95 -43.36
C THR A 454 -16.10 -17.16 -41.85
N PRO A 455 -14.89 -17.03 -41.29
CA PRO A 455 -14.74 -16.93 -39.85
C PRO A 455 -14.97 -15.46 -39.47
N ASN A 456 -16.02 -15.20 -38.69
CA ASN A 456 -16.10 -13.97 -37.92
C ASN A 456 -14.80 -13.80 -37.11
N PRO A 457 -14.20 -12.61 -37.04
CA PRO A 457 -13.10 -12.38 -36.11
C PRO A 457 -13.63 -12.57 -34.68
N PRO A 458 -12.93 -13.29 -33.80
CA PRO A 458 -13.23 -13.21 -32.38
C PRO A 458 -12.94 -11.78 -31.92
N ASP A 459 -13.90 -11.15 -31.25
CA ASP A 459 -13.71 -9.93 -30.49
C ASP A 459 -12.53 -10.13 -29.54
N THR A 460 -11.35 -9.73 -30.00
CA THR A 460 -10.13 -9.82 -29.21
C THR A 460 -10.16 -8.59 -28.33
N ALA A 461 -10.83 -8.71 -27.17
CA ALA A 461 -10.81 -7.67 -26.15
C ALA A 461 -9.36 -7.22 -25.97
N PRO A 462 -9.06 -5.91 -26.05
CA PRO A 462 -7.68 -5.43 -25.98
C PRO A 462 -7.09 -5.92 -24.67
N ALA A 463 -5.93 -6.56 -24.75
CA ALA A 463 -5.27 -7.20 -23.62
C ALA A 463 -5.00 -6.16 -22.52
N GLU A 464 -5.91 -6.08 -21.55
CA GLU A 464 -5.74 -5.23 -20.38
C GLU A 464 -4.49 -5.69 -19.63
N LEU A 465 -3.74 -4.72 -19.11
CA LEU A 465 -2.53 -5.04 -18.38
C LEU A 465 -2.89 -5.70 -17.04
N ASP A 466 -2.42 -6.93 -16.81
CA ASP A 466 -2.82 -7.76 -15.66
C ASP A 466 -2.65 -7.03 -14.32
N VAL A 467 -1.56 -6.27 -14.13
CA VAL A 467 -1.34 -5.49 -12.90
C VAL A 467 -2.42 -4.44 -12.64
N VAL A 468 -2.87 -3.71 -13.66
CA VAL A 468 -3.89 -2.64 -13.55
C VAL A 468 -5.21 -3.26 -13.11
N VAL A 469 -5.59 -4.37 -13.75
CA VAL A 469 -6.78 -5.14 -13.37
C VAL A 469 -6.67 -5.56 -11.92
N LYS A 470 -5.53 -6.12 -11.48
CA LYS A 470 -5.33 -6.56 -10.10
C LYS A 470 -5.35 -5.42 -9.08
N VAL A 471 -4.88 -4.22 -9.42
CA VAL A 471 -5.02 -3.03 -8.56
C VAL A 471 -6.49 -2.69 -8.37
N PHE A 472 -7.27 -2.64 -9.44
CA PHE A 472 -8.71 -2.39 -9.37
C PHE A 472 -9.44 -3.47 -8.56
N GLU A 473 -9.16 -4.75 -8.84
CA GLU A 473 -9.77 -5.89 -8.12
C GLU A 473 -9.50 -5.81 -6.61
N LEU A 474 -8.25 -5.54 -6.22
CA LEU A 474 -7.85 -5.41 -4.82
C LEU A 474 -8.53 -4.21 -4.15
N LEU A 475 -8.59 -3.06 -4.84
CA LEU A 475 -9.28 -1.85 -4.36
C LEU A 475 -10.75 -2.13 -4.06
N ALA A 476 -11.46 -2.78 -4.99
CA ALA A 476 -12.86 -3.11 -4.85
C ALA A 476 -13.11 -4.05 -3.65
N VAL A 477 -12.30 -5.10 -3.50
CA VAL A 477 -12.41 -6.07 -2.39
C VAL A 477 -12.05 -5.44 -1.05
N ALA A 478 -10.99 -4.61 -1.00
CA ALA A 478 -10.57 -3.94 0.23
C ALA A 478 -11.64 -2.96 0.73
N LEU A 479 -12.17 -2.10 -0.13
CA LEU A 479 -13.25 -1.17 0.24
C LEU A 479 -14.53 -1.90 0.65
N HIS A 480 -14.86 -3.03 0.01
CA HIS A 480 -16.05 -3.80 0.35
C HIS A 480 -15.95 -4.40 1.77
N ARG A 481 -14.74 -4.76 2.22
CA ARG A 481 -14.52 -5.28 3.58
C ARG A 481 -14.82 -4.23 4.66
N TYR A 482 -14.41 -2.98 4.43
CA TYR A 482 -14.58 -1.90 5.43
C TYR A 482 -15.93 -1.18 5.30
N PHE A 483 -16.51 -1.12 4.10
CA PHE A 483 -17.78 -0.44 3.82
C PHE A 483 -18.84 -1.40 3.22
N PRO A 484 -19.21 -2.49 3.93
CA PRO A 484 -20.19 -3.45 3.44
C PRO A 484 -21.61 -2.84 3.41
N PRO A 485 -22.52 -3.40 2.59
CA PRO A 485 -23.90 -2.92 2.54
C PRO A 485 -24.62 -3.21 3.86
N ALA A 486 -25.60 -2.38 4.23
CA ALA A 486 -26.37 -2.57 5.45
C ALA A 486 -27.02 -3.96 5.48
N ARG A 487 -26.73 -4.76 6.52
CA ARG A 487 -27.33 -6.08 6.70
C ARG A 487 -28.82 -5.92 6.99
N ARG A 488 -29.68 -6.08 5.97
CA ARG A 488 -31.12 -6.30 6.23
C ARG A 488 -31.26 -7.63 6.96
N SER A 489 -31.80 -7.60 8.18
CA SER A 489 -32.19 -8.81 8.91
C SER A 489 -33.32 -9.50 8.13
N SER A 490 -32.99 -10.50 7.31
CA SER A 490 -33.99 -11.39 6.71
C SER A 490 -33.39 -12.73 6.29
N VAL A 491 -33.69 -13.74 7.10
CA VAL A 491 -34.19 -15.07 6.74
C VAL A 491 -33.91 -15.54 5.30
N HIS A 492 -33.06 -16.57 5.19
CA HIS A 492 -33.06 -17.62 4.14
C HIS A 492 -33.00 -17.13 2.68
N SER A 493 -31.78 -17.03 2.15
CA SER A 493 -31.55 -17.35 0.74
C SER A 493 -30.21 -18.07 0.59
N SER A 494 -30.26 -19.39 0.73
CA SER A 494 -29.29 -20.29 0.13
C SER A 494 -29.41 -20.17 -1.39
N THR A 495 -28.70 -19.23 -1.99
CA THR A 495 -28.48 -19.23 -3.43
C THR A 495 -27.22 -20.05 -3.72
N SER A 496 -27.43 -21.10 -4.49
CA SER A 496 -26.43 -21.99 -5.06
C SER A 496 -25.35 -21.18 -5.78
N SER A 497 -24.13 -21.22 -5.26
CA SER A 497 -22.96 -20.62 -5.91
C SER A 497 -22.57 -21.42 -7.15
N SER A 498 -22.75 -20.83 -8.33
CA SER A 498 -22.11 -21.29 -9.56
C SER A 498 -20.59 -21.18 -9.36
N SER A 499 -19.92 -22.32 -9.37
CA SER A 499 -18.47 -22.45 -9.21
C SER A 499 -17.67 -21.97 -10.44
N SER A 500 -18.33 -21.42 -11.46
CA SER A 500 -17.74 -21.06 -12.77
C SER A 500 -17.65 -19.56 -13.07
N ALA A 501 -18.11 -18.67 -12.19
CA ALA A 501 -17.99 -17.22 -12.43
C ALA A 501 -16.52 -16.77 -12.34
N SER A 502 -16.07 -16.00 -13.34
CA SER A 502 -14.73 -15.40 -13.40
C SER A 502 -14.50 -14.43 -12.23
N SER A 503 -13.23 -14.13 -11.89
CA SER A 503 -12.91 -13.19 -10.80
C SER A 503 -13.54 -11.82 -11.02
N SER A 504 -13.53 -11.33 -12.26
CA SER A 504 -14.10 -10.04 -12.64
C SER A 504 -15.61 -9.99 -12.41
N GLN A 505 -16.35 -11.04 -12.78
CA GLN A 505 -17.80 -11.11 -12.54
C GLN A 505 -18.19 -11.07 -11.06
N ARG A 506 -17.34 -11.60 -10.16
CA ARG A 506 -17.59 -11.50 -8.71
C ARG A 506 -17.39 -10.08 -8.20
N ILE A 507 -16.41 -9.38 -8.75
CA ILE A 507 -16.05 -8.03 -8.31
C ILE A 507 -17.10 -7.02 -8.76
N ASP A 508 -17.63 -7.17 -9.98
CA ASP A 508 -18.72 -6.34 -10.48
C ASP A 508 -20.03 -6.54 -9.69
N SER A 509 -20.17 -7.68 -9.00
CA SER A 509 -21.32 -7.99 -8.14
C SER A 509 -21.23 -7.42 -6.72
N LEU A 510 -20.07 -6.84 -6.33
CA LEU A 510 -19.89 -6.27 -5.00
C LEU A 510 -20.82 -5.05 -4.80
N ARG A 511 -21.44 -4.98 -3.63
CA ARG A 511 -22.32 -3.89 -3.21
C ARG A 511 -21.74 -3.19 -1.99
N TYR A 512 -21.91 -1.88 -1.88
CA TYR A 512 -21.30 -1.06 -0.83
C TYR A 512 -22.35 -0.34 0.02
N ALA A 513 -21.94 0.15 1.20
CA ALA A 513 -22.80 0.96 2.07
C ALA A 513 -23.32 2.21 1.33
N THR A 514 -24.63 2.40 1.25
CA THR A 514 -25.27 3.59 0.63
C THR A 514 -25.44 4.76 1.59
N ALA A 515 -25.36 4.49 2.90
CA ALA A 515 -25.33 5.52 3.93
C ALA A 515 -24.01 6.29 3.88
N ASP A 516 -24.02 7.49 4.46
CA ASP A 516 -22.83 8.32 4.62
C ASP A 516 -21.72 7.53 5.35
N PRO A 517 -20.48 7.48 4.84
CA PRO A 517 -19.34 6.85 5.54
C PRO A 517 -19.12 7.40 6.96
N ASP A 518 -19.52 8.64 7.23
CA ASP A 518 -19.40 9.30 8.53
C ASP A 518 -20.58 9.01 9.46
N SER A 519 -21.63 8.32 8.97
CA SER A 519 -22.73 7.89 9.82
C SER A 519 -22.25 6.93 10.91
N GLU A 520 -22.77 7.09 12.12
CA GLU A 520 -22.32 6.33 13.31
C GLU A 520 -22.29 4.81 13.05
N SER A 521 -23.29 4.28 12.35
CA SER A 521 -23.37 2.86 12.02
C SER A 521 -22.27 2.37 11.08
N VAL A 522 -21.94 3.14 10.04
CA VAL A 522 -20.93 2.77 9.03
C VAL A 522 -19.54 2.98 9.59
N LEU A 523 -19.32 4.12 10.25
CA LEU A 523 -18.06 4.47 10.91
C LEU A 523 -17.66 3.42 11.94
N ASN A 524 -18.58 3.07 12.86
CA ASN A 524 -18.31 2.06 13.89
C ASN A 524 -18.07 0.68 13.28
N ALA A 525 -18.79 0.32 12.21
CA ALA A 525 -18.57 -0.95 11.51
C ALA A 525 -17.19 -1.01 10.84
N ALA A 526 -16.78 0.05 10.15
CA ALA A 526 -15.48 0.16 9.48
C ALA A 526 -14.33 0.09 10.49
N ARG A 527 -14.42 0.85 11.58
CA ARG A 527 -13.41 0.87 12.65
C ARG A 527 -13.35 -0.43 13.45
N ALA A 528 -14.50 -1.05 13.73
CA ALA A 528 -14.55 -2.38 14.33
C ALA A 528 -13.94 -3.45 13.42
N GLN A 529 -14.16 -3.35 12.10
CA GLN A 529 -13.55 -4.26 11.14
C GLN A 529 -12.03 -4.04 11.04
N ALA A 530 -11.57 -2.79 11.03
CA ALA A 530 -10.15 -2.43 11.10
C ALA A 530 -9.50 -2.98 12.38
N ALA A 531 -10.17 -2.90 13.53
CA ALA A 531 -9.68 -3.47 14.78
C ALA A 531 -9.55 -5.01 14.70
N LYS A 532 -10.53 -5.70 14.08
CA LYS A 532 -10.47 -7.15 13.83
C LYS A 532 -9.31 -7.54 12.91
N ASP A 533 -9.00 -6.67 11.94
CA ASP A 533 -7.89 -6.87 11.01
C ASP A 533 -6.52 -6.49 11.61
N GLY A 534 -6.49 -6.05 12.87
CA GLY A 534 -5.26 -5.69 13.58
C GLY A 534 -4.72 -4.29 13.26
N LEU A 535 -5.53 -3.42 12.66
CA LEU A 535 -5.20 -2.04 12.29
C LEU A 535 -5.45 -1.03 13.43
N GLY A 536 -5.37 -1.49 14.68
CA GLY A 536 -5.54 -0.65 15.88
C GLY A 536 -4.21 -0.26 16.49
N GLY A 537 -4.09 1.00 16.92
CA GLY A 537 -2.92 1.49 17.65
C GLY A 537 -2.78 0.87 19.06
N SER A 538 -1.56 0.82 19.56
CA SER A 538 -1.27 0.63 20.99
C SER A 538 -1.36 1.99 21.71
N SER A 539 -2.50 2.66 21.65
CA SER A 539 -2.75 3.85 22.45
C SER A 539 -3.29 3.42 23.82
N GLY A 540 -2.48 3.66 24.86
CA GLY A 540 -2.83 3.90 26.27
C GLY A 540 -3.91 3.06 26.95
N GLU A 541 -3.59 2.54 28.14
CA GLU A 541 -4.58 2.09 29.12
C GLU A 541 -5.78 3.04 29.20
N GLY A 542 -6.97 2.56 28.80
CA GLY A 542 -8.26 3.22 29.07
C GLY A 542 -9.17 3.50 27.87
N GLY A 543 -8.66 3.52 26.64
CA GLY A 543 -9.49 3.68 25.42
C GLY A 543 -9.61 2.36 24.67
N GLY A 544 -10.82 1.97 24.27
CA GLY A 544 -11.00 0.81 23.37
C GLY A 544 -10.11 0.95 22.14
N LYS A 545 -9.47 -0.14 21.69
CA LYS A 545 -8.61 -0.16 20.49
C LYS A 545 -9.47 0.09 19.25
N GLU A 546 -9.71 1.34 18.93
CA GLU A 546 -10.39 1.70 17.70
C GLU A 546 -9.44 1.50 16.52
N GLY A 547 -9.87 0.75 15.50
CA GLY A 547 -9.06 0.50 14.31
C GLY A 547 -9.21 1.65 13.31
N ASP A 548 -8.11 1.99 12.64
CA ASP A 548 -8.11 3.01 11.58
C ASP A 548 -7.94 2.35 10.20
N PRO A 549 -9.02 2.22 9.40
CA PRO A 549 -8.94 1.64 8.06
C PRO A 549 -8.17 2.52 7.06
N GLU A 550 -8.03 3.83 7.29
CA GLU A 550 -7.30 4.71 6.37
C GLU A 550 -5.84 4.29 6.22
N MET A 551 -5.22 3.79 7.30
CA MET A 551 -3.81 3.38 7.31
C MET A 551 -3.43 2.42 6.18
N VAL A 552 -4.38 1.60 5.73
CA VAL A 552 -4.14 0.60 4.67
C VAL A 552 -4.85 0.95 3.36
N LEU A 553 -5.99 1.64 3.43
CA LEU A 553 -6.78 2.00 2.25
C LEU A 553 -6.14 3.16 1.49
N GLU A 554 -5.60 4.17 2.17
CA GLU A 554 -4.99 5.34 1.54
C GLU A 554 -3.86 4.94 0.56
N PRO A 555 -2.83 4.16 0.96
CA PRO A 555 -1.77 3.76 0.03
C PRO A 555 -2.27 2.99 -1.20
N LEU A 556 -3.34 2.20 -1.05
CA LEU A 556 -3.93 1.44 -2.16
C LEU A 556 -4.66 2.37 -3.15
N VAL A 557 -5.42 3.34 -2.65
CA VAL A 557 -6.11 4.33 -3.49
C VAL A 557 -5.09 5.22 -4.20
N LEU A 558 -4.03 5.63 -3.50
CA LEU A 558 -2.91 6.36 -4.10
C LEU A 558 -2.21 5.55 -5.19
N LEU A 559 -2.05 4.23 -5.00
CA LEU A 559 -1.47 3.37 -6.03
C LEU A 559 -2.36 3.33 -7.27
N ALA A 560 -3.67 3.14 -7.09
CA ALA A 560 -4.63 3.21 -8.19
C ALA A 560 -4.56 4.56 -8.93
N ARG A 561 -4.56 5.68 -8.17
CA ARG A 561 -4.44 7.03 -8.71
C ARG A 561 -3.15 7.20 -9.51
N LYS A 562 -2.03 6.67 -8.99
CA LYS A 562 -0.71 6.74 -9.64
C LYS A 562 -0.75 6.09 -11.03
N TYR A 563 -1.24 4.85 -11.12
CA TYR A 563 -1.37 4.16 -12.41
C TYR A 563 -2.29 4.91 -13.38
N VAL A 564 -3.41 5.43 -12.91
CA VAL A 564 -4.36 6.19 -13.74
C VAL A 564 -3.77 7.51 -14.25
N ALA A 565 -3.04 8.23 -13.41
CA ALA A 565 -2.48 9.54 -13.75
C ALA A 565 -1.27 9.45 -14.70
N GLU A 566 -0.40 8.44 -14.51
CA GLU A 566 0.86 8.33 -15.25
C GLU A 566 0.72 7.54 -16.57
N ASP A 567 -0.22 6.59 -16.68
CA ASP A 567 -0.44 5.80 -17.91
C ASP A 567 -1.37 6.52 -18.90
N ALA A 568 -0.95 7.72 -19.30
CA ALA A 568 -1.71 8.57 -20.22
C ALA A 568 -1.39 8.33 -21.71
N GLY A 569 -0.21 7.76 -22.01
CA GLY A 569 0.30 7.51 -23.36
C GLY A 569 0.40 6.02 -23.66
N GLY A 570 -0.71 5.42 -24.09
CA GLY A 570 -0.77 4.00 -24.41
C GLY A 570 0.14 3.62 -25.59
N ARG A 571 0.69 2.40 -25.54
CA ARG A 571 1.23 1.75 -26.74
C ARG A 571 0.07 1.40 -27.68
N GLU A 572 0.30 1.54 -28.99
CA GLU A 572 -0.70 1.26 -30.02
C GLU A 572 -1.35 -0.13 -29.82
N GLY A 573 -2.67 -0.17 -29.63
CA GLY A 573 -3.46 -1.41 -29.47
C GLY A 573 -3.69 -1.92 -28.04
N VAL A 574 -3.24 -1.24 -26.98
CA VAL A 574 -3.48 -1.62 -25.57
C VAL A 574 -4.30 -0.54 -24.84
N ARG A 575 -5.37 -0.94 -24.13
CA ARG A 575 -6.13 -0.02 -23.26
C ARG A 575 -5.23 0.50 -22.14
N THR A 576 -5.18 1.82 -21.96
CA THR A 576 -4.43 2.41 -20.86
C THR A 576 -5.07 2.12 -19.50
N ALA A 577 -4.33 2.26 -18.41
CA ALA A 577 -4.85 2.15 -17.06
C ALA A 577 -5.98 3.15 -16.82
N ARG A 578 -5.85 4.38 -17.34
CA ARG A 578 -6.92 5.38 -17.27
C ARG A 578 -8.19 4.92 -17.97
N GLN A 579 -8.10 4.42 -19.21
CA GLN A 579 -9.26 3.91 -19.95
C GLN A 579 -9.91 2.74 -19.19
N SER A 580 -9.10 1.81 -18.70
CA SER A 580 -9.56 0.64 -17.95
C SER A 580 -10.28 1.02 -16.66
N PHE A 581 -9.77 2.01 -15.91
CA PHE A 581 -10.43 2.53 -14.72
C PHE A 581 -11.67 3.35 -15.06
N ARG A 582 -11.65 4.14 -16.14
CA ARG A 582 -12.79 4.94 -16.59
C ARG A 582 -13.97 4.06 -16.96
N GLU A 583 -13.77 3.04 -17.78
CA GLU A 583 -14.83 2.12 -18.18
C GLU A 583 -15.46 1.38 -16.99
N ARG A 584 -14.69 1.12 -15.92
CA ARG A 584 -15.16 0.41 -14.73
C ARG A 584 -15.80 1.31 -13.67
N LEU A 585 -15.27 2.52 -13.46
CA LEU A 585 -15.75 3.46 -12.44
C LEU A 585 -16.79 4.45 -12.98
N LEU A 586 -16.56 5.03 -14.15
CA LEU A 586 -17.38 6.08 -14.74
C LEU A 586 -17.67 5.76 -16.21
N PRO A 587 -18.41 4.67 -16.50
CA PRO A 587 -18.79 4.32 -17.87
C PRO A 587 -19.67 5.41 -18.50
N ASP A 588 -19.55 5.61 -19.81
CA ASP A 588 -20.33 6.65 -20.50
C ASP A 588 -21.85 6.36 -20.47
N ASN A 589 -22.22 5.08 -20.37
CA ASN A 589 -23.60 4.60 -20.20
C ASN A 589 -23.99 4.38 -18.73
N LEU A 590 -23.43 5.17 -17.80
CA LEU A 590 -23.77 5.12 -16.38
C LEU A 590 -25.30 5.23 -16.19
N ASP A 591 -25.86 4.34 -15.37
CA ASP A 591 -27.27 4.44 -14.98
C ASP A 591 -27.47 5.71 -14.14
N ARG A 592 -28.21 6.70 -14.66
CA ARG A 592 -28.50 7.98 -13.99
C ARG A 592 -29.94 8.07 -13.47
N SER A 593 -30.65 6.93 -13.37
CA SER A 593 -31.98 6.88 -12.74
C SER A 593 -31.95 7.27 -11.27
N THR A 594 -30.86 6.93 -10.59
CA THR A 594 -30.54 7.33 -9.21
C THR A 594 -29.23 8.12 -9.26
N PRO A 595 -29.08 9.21 -8.49
CA PRO A 595 -27.85 10.01 -8.53
C PRO A 595 -26.63 9.12 -8.23
N PRO A 596 -25.49 9.32 -8.93
CA PRO A 596 -24.32 8.42 -8.85
C PRO A 596 -23.83 8.19 -7.41
N HIS A 597 -23.86 9.22 -6.58
CA HIS A 597 -23.44 9.16 -5.17
C HIS A 597 -24.39 8.35 -4.26
N ALA A 598 -25.61 8.03 -4.68
CA ALA A 598 -26.56 7.26 -3.86
C ALA A 598 -26.54 5.76 -4.20
N GLN A 599 -25.84 5.39 -5.28
CA GLN A 599 -25.76 4.00 -5.73
C GLN A 599 -24.89 3.14 -4.80
N ALA A 600 -25.26 1.87 -4.67
CA ALA A 600 -24.52 0.85 -3.91
C ALA A 600 -23.31 0.28 -4.70
N THR A 601 -22.69 1.08 -5.55
CA THR A 601 -21.55 0.74 -6.41
C THR A 601 -20.24 1.25 -5.80
N LEU A 602 -19.10 0.75 -6.30
CA LEU A 602 -17.78 1.25 -5.91
C LEU A 602 -17.66 2.76 -6.19
N THR A 603 -18.14 3.19 -7.35
CA THR A 603 -18.22 4.60 -7.75
C THR A 603 -19.02 5.42 -6.75
N GLY A 604 -20.22 4.97 -6.39
CA GLY A 604 -21.04 5.65 -5.39
C GLY A 604 -20.34 5.78 -4.04
N LEU A 605 -19.61 4.73 -3.61
CA LEU A 605 -18.83 4.78 -2.37
C LEU A 605 -17.67 5.78 -2.46
N LEU A 606 -16.89 5.76 -3.56
CA LEU A 606 -15.78 6.70 -3.76
C LEU A 606 -16.28 8.15 -3.77
N ILE A 607 -17.43 8.42 -4.41
CA ILE A 607 -18.04 9.76 -4.41
C ILE A 607 -18.43 10.18 -2.99
N ARG A 608 -19.09 9.30 -2.20
CA ARG A 608 -19.42 9.61 -0.80
C ARG A 608 -18.18 9.81 0.07
N LEU A 609 -17.11 9.04 -0.17
CA LEU A 609 -15.84 9.19 0.55
C LEU A 609 -15.20 10.55 0.34
N ILE A 610 -15.35 11.19 -0.82
CA ILE A 610 -14.80 12.54 -1.08
C ILE A 610 -15.26 13.56 -0.03
N SER A 611 -16.50 13.44 0.45
CA SER A 611 -17.08 14.36 1.43
C SER A 611 -16.88 13.92 2.89
N SER A 612 -16.17 12.82 3.14
CA SER A 612 -15.94 12.30 4.50
C SER A 612 -14.98 13.19 5.28
N VAL A 613 -15.41 13.57 6.50
CA VAL A 613 -14.61 14.28 7.50
C VAL A 613 -13.89 13.29 8.42
N MET A 614 -14.47 12.12 8.65
CA MET A 614 -13.90 11.09 9.53
C MET A 614 -12.76 10.30 8.89
N PHE A 615 -12.68 10.31 7.56
CA PHE A 615 -11.61 9.70 6.76
C PHE A 615 -10.97 10.72 5.79
N PRO A 616 -10.26 11.74 6.29
CA PRO A 616 -9.77 12.85 5.47
C PRO A 616 -8.68 12.46 4.46
N ARG A 617 -7.83 11.47 4.78
CA ARG A 617 -6.77 11.02 3.88
C ARG A 617 -7.34 10.17 2.75
N LEU A 618 -8.27 9.28 3.10
CA LEU A 618 -9.01 8.47 2.14
C LEU A 618 -9.91 9.33 1.26
N ALA A 619 -10.57 10.34 1.81
CA ALA A 619 -11.39 11.31 1.08
C ALA A 619 -10.58 12.04 0.01
N ARG A 620 -9.40 12.56 0.39
CA ARG A 620 -8.48 13.21 -0.54
C ARG A 620 -8.02 12.25 -1.64
N ALA A 621 -7.56 11.05 -1.28
CA ALA A 621 -7.08 10.07 -2.24
C ALA A 621 -8.19 9.61 -3.22
N ALA A 622 -9.43 9.45 -2.74
CA ALA A 622 -10.58 9.10 -3.56
C ALA A 622 -10.93 10.20 -4.58
N GLY A 623 -10.89 11.47 -4.14
CA GLY A 623 -11.08 12.61 -5.03
C GLY A 623 -9.97 12.72 -6.08
N GLU A 624 -8.71 12.57 -5.69
CA GLU A 624 -7.58 12.59 -6.62
C GLU A 624 -7.63 11.43 -7.63
N LEU A 625 -8.10 10.25 -7.24
CA LEU A 625 -8.35 9.12 -8.15
C LEU A 625 -9.45 9.44 -9.16
N LEU A 626 -10.62 9.92 -8.70
CA LEU A 626 -11.73 10.24 -9.60
C LEU A 626 -11.38 11.39 -10.57
N LEU A 627 -10.63 12.39 -10.10
CA LEU A 627 -10.12 13.45 -10.96
C LEU A 627 -9.12 12.92 -11.99
N ALA A 628 -8.22 12.01 -11.61
CA ALA A 628 -7.27 11.39 -12.54
C ALA A 628 -7.99 10.55 -13.62
N VAL A 629 -9.08 9.86 -13.25
CA VAL A 629 -9.94 9.13 -14.22
C VAL A 629 -10.57 10.09 -15.23
N CYS A 630 -10.95 11.30 -14.80
CA CYS A 630 -11.46 12.39 -15.64
C CYS A 630 -10.33 13.26 -16.24
N ASN A 631 -9.20 12.67 -16.60
CA ASN A 631 -8.07 13.34 -17.24
C ASN A 631 -7.51 14.57 -16.50
N GLY A 632 -7.66 14.62 -15.18
CA GLY A 632 -7.26 15.80 -14.39
C GLY A 632 -8.18 17.01 -14.55
N ASN A 633 -9.30 16.89 -15.29
CA ASN A 633 -10.20 17.98 -15.63
C ASN A 633 -11.34 18.11 -14.61
N PRO A 634 -11.40 19.23 -13.86
CA PRO A 634 -12.48 19.47 -12.90
C PRO A 634 -13.87 19.50 -13.57
N ARG A 635 -13.98 20.08 -14.77
CA ARG A 635 -15.25 20.22 -15.52
C ARG A 635 -15.82 18.88 -15.95
N GLU A 636 -14.95 17.96 -16.38
CA GLU A 636 -15.33 16.61 -16.77
C GLU A 636 -15.78 15.78 -15.55
N LEU A 637 -15.12 15.97 -14.40
CA LEU A 637 -15.54 15.36 -13.15
C LEU A 637 -16.93 15.86 -12.72
N SER A 638 -17.17 17.18 -12.73
CA SER A 638 -18.46 17.75 -12.35
C SER A 638 -19.58 17.38 -13.33
N SER A 639 -19.32 17.34 -14.63
CA SER A 639 -20.35 16.95 -15.62
C SER A 639 -20.70 15.47 -15.53
N THR A 640 -19.73 14.62 -15.15
CA THR A 640 -19.95 13.18 -15.08
C THR A 640 -20.63 12.78 -13.78
N VAL A 641 -20.18 13.30 -12.64
CA VAL A 641 -20.64 12.93 -11.29
C VAL A 641 -21.79 13.81 -10.77
N GLY A 642 -21.84 15.08 -11.19
CA GLY A 642 -22.64 16.15 -10.60
C GLY A 642 -21.77 17.07 -9.73
N TYR A 643 -22.01 18.37 -9.79
CA TYR A 643 -21.21 19.38 -9.05
C TYR A 643 -21.35 19.26 -7.53
N GLY A 644 -22.54 18.97 -7.01
CA GLY A 644 -22.82 18.96 -5.56
C GLY A 644 -21.86 18.07 -4.75
N PRO A 645 -21.73 16.77 -5.08
CA PRO A 645 -20.84 15.86 -4.35
C PRO A 645 -19.34 16.22 -4.41
N VAL A 646 -18.89 16.87 -5.48
CA VAL A 646 -17.46 17.18 -5.70
C VAL A 646 -17.09 18.62 -5.35
N ALA A 647 -18.06 19.51 -5.14
CA ALA A 647 -17.84 20.94 -4.90
C ALA A 647 -16.84 21.21 -3.77
N GLY A 648 -16.97 20.52 -2.63
CA GLY A 648 -16.05 20.67 -1.51
C GLY A 648 -14.61 20.28 -1.85
N PHE A 649 -14.42 19.21 -2.62
CA PHE A 649 -13.11 18.76 -3.07
C PHE A 649 -12.49 19.70 -4.11
N LEU A 650 -13.30 20.19 -5.05
CA LEU A 650 -12.87 21.16 -6.06
C LEU A 650 -12.47 22.51 -5.44
N ALA A 651 -13.21 22.97 -4.43
CA ALA A 651 -12.87 24.17 -3.68
C ALA A 651 -11.49 24.03 -2.99
N LEU A 652 -11.16 22.85 -2.46
CA LEU A 652 -9.86 22.57 -1.85
C LEU A 652 -8.70 22.53 -2.86
N LEU A 653 -8.98 22.18 -4.12
CA LEU A 653 -8.00 22.19 -5.22
C LEU A 653 -7.74 23.59 -5.80
N GLY A 654 -8.49 24.61 -5.38
CA GLY A 654 -8.45 25.95 -5.98
C GLY A 654 -9.08 26.01 -7.38
N GLY A 655 -9.79 24.95 -7.79
CA GLY A 655 -10.55 24.91 -9.03
C GLY A 655 -11.92 25.52 -8.81
N SER A 656 -12.02 26.84 -8.85
CA SER A 656 -13.31 27.52 -8.97
C SER A 656 -13.89 27.20 -10.36
N ILE A 657 -14.69 26.14 -10.45
CA ILE A 657 -15.53 25.91 -11.61
C ILE A 657 -16.71 26.88 -11.48
N GLU A 658 -16.80 27.85 -12.38
CA GLU A 658 -18.06 28.56 -12.63
C GLU A 658 -19.10 27.50 -12.97
N ILE A 659 -20.21 27.48 -12.22
CA ILE A 659 -21.33 26.54 -12.43
C ILE A 659 -21.63 26.52 -13.93
N PRO A 660 -21.69 25.35 -14.59
CA PRO A 660 -21.97 25.32 -16.02
C PRO A 660 -23.32 26.00 -16.27
N ASP A 661 -23.30 27.20 -16.84
CA ASP A 661 -24.50 27.85 -17.34
C ASP A 661 -25.13 26.89 -18.36
N GLY A 662 -26.43 26.60 -18.19
CA GLY A 662 -27.18 25.59 -18.94
C GLY A 662 -27.33 25.88 -20.44
N THR A 663 -26.58 26.84 -20.99
CA THR A 663 -26.77 27.41 -22.33
C THR A 663 -25.74 26.97 -23.38
N ASP A 664 -24.62 26.34 -23.01
CA ASP A 664 -23.55 26.02 -23.96
C ASP A 664 -23.46 24.52 -24.27
N THR A 665 -24.52 23.95 -24.86
CA THR A 665 -24.44 22.67 -25.62
C THR A 665 -24.41 22.88 -27.12
N THR A 666 -24.13 24.09 -27.59
CA THR A 666 -23.82 24.35 -29.00
C THR A 666 -22.43 24.96 -29.17
N SER A 667 -21.56 24.21 -29.84
CA SER A 667 -20.29 24.61 -30.46
C SER A 667 -19.05 24.84 -29.57
N SER A 668 -18.17 23.81 -29.54
CA SER A 668 -16.75 24.00 -29.88
C SER A 668 -16.07 22.64 -30.09
N THR A 669 -16.41 21.99 -31.20
CA THR A 669 -15.54 20.99 -31.83
C THR A 669 -14.48 21.71 -32.66
N THR A 670 -13.27 21.81 -32.15
CA THR A 670 -12.05 21.82 -32.97
C THR A 670 -10.91 21.16 -32.20
N ASP A 671 -10.86 19.82 -32.21
CA ASP A 671 -9.63 19.16 -32.66
C ASP A 671 -9.95 17.76 -33.18
N ALA A 672 -9.20 17.35 -34.20
CA ALA A 672 -9.56 16.31 -35.14
C ALA A 672 -9.12 14.91 -34.69
N GLY A 673 -9.99 13.91 -34.92
CA GLY A 673 -9.57 12.52 -35.05
C GLY A 673 -10.25 11.53 -34.11
N GLN A 674 -11.55 11.29 -34.30
CA GLN A 674 -12.14 9.94 -34.14
C GLN A 674 -13.52 9.87 -34.80
N THR A 675 -13.70 8.78 -35.54
CA THR A 675 -14.83 8.45 -36.42
C THR A 675 -16.17 8.32 -35.69
N PRO A 676 -17.30 8.75 -36.31
CA PRO A 676 -18.62 8.69 -35.68
C PRO A 676 -19.26 7.31 -35.91
N SER A 677 -19.57 6.59 -34.84
CA SER A 677 -20.40 5.37 -34.87
C SER A 677 -20.97 5.18 -33.47
N ALA A 678 -22.26 5.00 -33.20
CA ALA A 678 -23.46 4.97 -34.00
C ALA A 678 -24.62 5.46 -33.10
N LYS A 679 -25.68 5.93 -33.75
CA LYS A 679 -26.94 6.39 -33.13
C LYS A 679 -27.58 5.30 -32.26
N SER A 680 -27.87 5.59 -30.99
CA SER A 680 -28.93 4.92 -30.23
C SER A 680 -29.40 5.74 -29.03
N GLY A 681 -30.67 6.18 -29.07
CA GLY A 681 -31.50 6.47 -27.89
C GLY A 681 -31.41 7.89 -27.31
N SER A 682 -32.52 8.64 -27.38
CA SER A 682 -32.76 9.96 -26.75
C SER A 682 -31.93 10.25 -25.49
N SER A 683 -30.99 11.18 -25.54
CA SER A 683 -30.27 11.62 -24.35
C SER A 683 -31.20 12.49 -23.51
N ARG A 684 -31.83 11.90 -22.48
CA ARG A 684 -32.48 12.68 -21.43
C ARG A 684 -31.46 13.68 -20.86
N PRO A 685 -31.79 14.97 -20.72
CA PRO A 685 -30.87 15.95 -20.16
C PRO A 685 -30.42 15.51 -18.76
N VAL A 686 -29.15 15.74 -18.42
CA VAL A 686 -28.56 15.38 -17.14
C VAL A 686 -28.46 16.63 -16.28
N ASP A 687 -28.94 16.57 -15.05
CA ASP A 687 -28.84 17.67 -14.08
C ASP A 687 -27.35 17.90 -13.70
N PRO A 688 -26.79 19.10 -13.95
CA PRO A 688 -25.38 19.40 -13.66
C PRO A 688 -25.06 19.40 -12.16
N ILE A 689 -26.04 19.57 -11.28
CA ILE A 689 -25.84 19.60 -9.82
C ILE A 689 -25.79 18.17 -9.27
N THR A 690 -26.78 17.34 -9.63
CA THR A 690 -26.96 16.01 -9.02
C THR A 690 -26.44 14.85 -9.87
N GLY A 691 -26.20 15.07 -11.17
CA GLY A 691 -25.76 14.06 -12.12
C GLY A 691 -26.82 13.02 -12.51
N ARG A 692 -28.07 13.18 -12.06
CA ARG A 692 -29.23 12.31 -12.41
C ARG A 692 -29.83 12.72 -13.76
N PHE A 693 -30.62 11.85 -14.38
CA PHE A 693 -31.48 12.29 -15.49
C PHE A 693 -32.50 13.30 -14.97
N ALA A 694 -32.61 14.46 -15.61
CA ALA A 694 -33.70 15.37 -15.34
C ALA A 694 -35.01 14.65 -15.69
N ASP A 695 -35.91 14.56 -14.71
CA ASP A 695 -37.27 14.12 -14.95
C ASP A 695 -37.95 15.16 -15.85
N HIS A 696 -38.78 14.70 -16.79
CA HIS A 696 -39.41 15.57 -17.79
C HIS A 696 -40.29 16.66 -17.15
N ASP A 697 -40.72 16.46 -15.90
CA ASP A 697 -41.50 17.43 -15.11
C ASP A 697 -40.63 18.58 -14.55
N GLU A 698 -39.31 18.41 -14.41
CA GLU A 698 -38.37 19.47 -13.99
C GLU A 698 -37.65 20.13 -15.18
N ALA A 699 -37.67 19.50 -16.35
CA ALA A 699 -37.14 20.06 -17.59
C ALA A 699 -37.97 21.24 -18.11
N ASP A 700 -39.29 21.24 -17.86
CA ASP A 700 -40.18 22.37 -18.17
C ASP A 700 -39.96 23.57 -17.24
N VAL A 701 -39.29 23.37 -16.08
CA VAL A 701 -38.97 24.42 -15.11
C VAL A 701 -37.58 25.04 -15.37
N SER A 702 -36.67 24.29 -16.01
CA SER A 702 -35.27 24.69 -16.21
C SER A 702 -34.90 25.09 -17.64
N SER A 703 -35.79 24.88 -18.62
CA SER A 703 -35.54 25.17 -20.04
C SER A 703 -36.42 26.31 -20.59
N ALA A 704 -36.64 27.36 -19.81
CA ALA A 704 -37.31 28.56 -20.30
C ALA A 704 -36.80 29.80 -19.57
N ASP A 705 -35.97 30.59 -20.26
CA ASP A 705 -35.62 31.99 -19.96
C ASP A 705 -36.85 32.93 -20.01
N GLY A 706 -37.95 32.54 -19.37
CA GLY A 706 -39.20 33.30 -19.37
C GLY A 706 -40.42 32.61 -18.73
N ALA A 707 -40.36 31.34 -18.32
CA ALA A 707 -41.54 30.62 -17.81
C ALA A 707 -41.54 30.33 -16.29
N GLY A 708 -40.75 31.07 -15.50
CA GLY A 708 -40.83 31.02 -14.03
C GLY A 708 -42.15 31.57 -13.45
N GLN A 709 -43.03 32.10 -14.29
CA GLN A 709 -44.33 32.66 -13.87
C GLN A 709 -45.54 31.84 -14.36
N ASP A 710 -45.48 31.17 -15.51
CA ASP A 710 -46.68 30.60 -16.16
C ASP A 710 -47.12 29.22 -15.63
N GLY A 711 -46.32 28.57 -14.77
CA GLY A 711 -46.65 27.26 -14.17
C GLY A 711 -46.98 27.27 -12.68
N MET A 712 -46.73 28.38 -11.96
CA MET A 712 -46.98 28.47 -10.52
C MET A 712 -48.36 29.07 -10.25
N THR A 713 -49.15 28.39 -9.42
CA THR A 713 -50.38 28.99 -8.90
C THR A 713 -50.06 30.27 -8.11
N PRO A 714 -50.94 31.28 -8.08
CA PRO A 714 -50.68 32.53 -7.36
C PRO A 714 -50.38 32.29 -5.87
N GLU A 715 -50.99 31.29 -5.26
CA GLU A 715 -50.79 30.88 -3.87
C GLU A 715 -49.44 30.20 -3.62
N GLU A 716 -48.90 29.48 -4.61
CA GLU A 716 -47.55 28.93 -4.53
C GLU A 716 -46.50 30.02 -4.70
N ARG A 717 -46.76 30.99 -5.58
CA ARG A 717 -45.89 32.15 -5.80
C ARG A 717 -45.76 33.00 -4.53
N GLU A 718 -46.87 33.21 -3.81
CA GLU A 718 -46.87 33.92 -2.52
C GLU A 718 -46.08 33.16 -1.45
N ARG A 719 -46.27 31.84 -1.34
CA ARG A 719 -45.49 31.00 -0.41
C ARG A 719 -44.00 30.97 -0.73
N GLU A 720 -43.62 30.96 -2.01
CA GLU A 720 -42.23 31.00 -2.43
C GLU A 720 -41.61 32.39 -2.14
N ALA A 721 -42.37 33.46 -2.33
CA ALA A 721 -41.98 34.83 -1.97
C ALA A 721 -41.77 34.99 -0.45
N GLU A 722 -42.65 34.41 0.38
CA GLU A 722 -42.48 34.37 1.84
C GLU A 722 -41.22 33.61 2.26
N ARG A 723 -40.97 32.44 1.65
CA ARG A 723 -39.73 31.67 1.91
C ARG A 723 -38.49 32.47 1.56
N LEU A 724 -38.48 33.13 0.40
CA LEU A 724 -37.36 33.96 -0.05
C LEU A 724 -37.15 35.16 0.87
N PHE A 725 -38.22 35.81 1.30
CA PHE A 725 -38.16 36.92 2.26
C PHE A 725 -37.49 36.51 3.58
N VAL A 726 -37.89 35.36 4.14
CA VAL A 726 -37.29 34.82 5.37
C VAL A 726 -35.82 34.43 5.16
N LEU A 727 -35.46 33.89 3.99
CA LEU A 727 -34.07 33.59 3.65
C LEU A 727 -33.21 34.88 3.60
N PHE A 728 -33.69 35.94 2.94
CA PHE A 728 -33.00 37.23 2.89
C PHE A 728 -32.84 37.87 4.28
N GLU A 729 -33.87 37.80 5.14
CA GLU A 729 -33.78 38.32 6.50
C GLU A 729 -32.80 37.53 7.36
N ARG A 730 -32.79 36.19 7.25
CA ARG A 730 -31.83 35.33 7.96
C ARG A 730 -30.40 35.58 7.48
N LEU A 731 -30.19 35.71 6.17
CA LEU A 731 -28.87 35.98 5.59
C LEU A 731 -28.33 37.34 6.07
N ASN A 732 -29.15 38.40 6.01
CA ASN A 732 -28.79 39.72 6.52
C ASN A 732 -28.53 39.72 8.03
N ARG A 733 -29.21 38.86 8.81
CA ARG A 733 -28.99 38.69 10.25
C ARG A 733 -27.67 37.98 10.59
N THR A 734 -27.21 37.07 9.73
CA THR A 734 -25.93 36.35 9.93
C THR A 734 -24.68 37.20 9.64
N GLY A 735 -24.82 38.37 9.02
CA GLY A 735 -23.75 39.37 8.89
C GLY A 735 -22.57 39.00 7.97
N VAL A 736 -22.64 37.87 7.26
CA VAL A 736 -21.56 37.40 6.37
C VAL A 736 -21.57 38.11 5.01
N MET A 737 -22.75 38.47 4.49
CA MET A 737 -22.95 39.32 3.30
C MET A 737 -24.24 40.12 3.47
N SER A 738 -24.24 41.40 3.08
CA SER A 738 -25.45 42.22 3.01
C SER A 738 -25.98 42.17 1.59
N VAL A 739 -27.17 41.60 1.40
CA VAL A 739 -27.84 41.53 0.10
C VAL A 739 -29.09 42.39 0.18
N ALA A 740 -29.20 43.37 -0.73
CA ALA A 740 -30.38 44.22 -0.84
C ALA A 740 -31.55 43.37 -1.35
N ASN A 741 -32.68 43.38 -0.62
CA ASN A 741 -33.89 42.70 -1.05
C ASN A 741 -34.55 43.53 -2.17
N PRO A 742 -34.67 43.03 -3.41
CA PRO A 742 -35.26 43.77 -4.52
C PRO A 742 -36.74 44.11 -4.33
N ALA A 743 -37.45 43.45 -3.41
CA ALA A 743 -38.82 43.83 -3.03
C ALA A 743 -38.91 45.11 -2.19
N LEU A 744 -37.79 45.55 -1.59
CA LEU A 744 -37.70 46.76 -0.76
C LEU A 744 -37.08 47.94 -1.53
N ASP A 745 -36.69 47.75 -2.79
CA ASP A 745 -36.10 48.79 -3.61
C ASP A 745 -37.20 49.74 -4.13
N PRO A 746 -37.11 51.07 -3.91
CA PRO A 746 -38.16 52.01 -4.32
C PRO A 746 -38.45 52.01 -5.83
N GLN A 747 -37.48 51.65 -6.68
CA GLN A 747 -37.68 51.62 -8.14
C GLN A 747 -38.51 50.43 -8.63
N THR A 748 -38.36 49.26 -8.00
CA THR A 748 -39.14 48.06 -8.33
C THR A 748 -40.55 48.16 -7.75
N ARG A 749 -40.71 48.73 -6.55
CA ARG A 749 -42.02 48.95 -5.92
C ARG A 749 -42.93 49.88 -6.74
N ALA A 750 -42.39 50.96 -7.29
CA ALA A 750 -43.14 51.87 -8.17
C ALA A 750 -43.66 51.16 -9.44
N LYS A 751 -42.86 50.22 -9.98
CA LYS A 751 -43.23 49.45 -11.18
C LYS A 751 -44.28 48.36 -10.89
N VAL A 752 -44.32 47.83 -9.67
CA VAL A 752 -45.34 46.87 -9.23
C VAL A 752 -46.69 47.55 -8.98
N GLU A 753 -46.70 48.75 -8.39
CA GLU A 753 -47.92 49.55 -8.22
C GLU A 753 -48.57 49.91 -9.57
N GLU A 754 -47.76 50.25 -10.58
CA GLU A 754 -48.26 50.60 -11.92
C GLU A 754 -48.97 49.41 -12.61
N LEU A 755 -48.46 48.18 -12.42
CA LEU A 755 -49.08 46.96 -12.96
C LEU A 755 -50.41 46.61 -12.26
N THR A 756 -50.48 46.80 -10.94
CA THR A 756 -51.73 46.55 -10.20
C THR A 756 -52.87 47.49 -10.59
N GLU A 757 -52.55 48.76 -10.90
CA GLU A 757 -53.57 49.71 -11.38
C GLU A 757 -54.08 49.39 -12.80
N GLU A 758 -53.23 48.83 -13.67
CA GLU A 758 -53.63 48.38 -15.00
C GLU A 758 -54.50 47.12 -14.94
N GLU A 759 -54.17 46.17 -14.06
CA GLU A 759 -54.99 44.96 -13.82
C GLU A 759 -56.36 45.33 -13.23
N GLU A 760 -56.42 46.22 -12.23
CA GLU A 760 -57.68 46.71 -11.66
C GLU A 760 -58.55 47.49 -12.66
N ARG A 761 -57.94 48.14 -13.67
CA ARG A 761 -58.69 48.78 -14.76
C ARG A 761 -59.23 47.75 -15.74
N ALA A 762 -58.44 46.74 -16.09
CA ALA A 762 -58.84 45.68 -17.00
C ALA A 762 -59.97 44.80 -16.42
N GLU A 763 -59.96 44.57 -15.10
CA GLU A 763 -61.02 43.83 -14.42
C GLU A 763 -62.34 44.61 -14.39
N ARG A 764 -62.29 45.92 -14.08
CA ARG A 764 -63.47 46.81 -14.18
C ARG A 764 -64.05 46.89 -15.59
N GLU A 765 -63.20 46.91 -16.61
CA GLU A 765 -63.67 46.90 -18.01
C GLU A 765 -64.34 45.57 -18.41
N ARG A 766 -63.94 44.45 -17.80
CA ARG A 766 -64.62 43.16 -17.98
C ARG A 766 -65.98 43.14 -17.30
N GLU A 767 -66.06 43.58 -16.05
CA GLU A 767 -67.32 43.64 -15.30
C GLU A 767 -68.35 44.53 -16.01
N GLU A 768 -67.94 45.71 -16.50
CA GLU A 768 -68.82 46.59 -17.29
C GLU A 768 -69.29 45.95 -18.61
N ARG A 769 -68.50 45.04 -19.19
CA ARG A 769 -68.88 44.34 -20.42
C ARG A 769 -69.92 43.27 -20.14
N GLU A 770 -69.75 42.53 -19.06
CA GLU A 770 -70.71 41.51 -18.60
C GLU A 770 -72.04 42.16 -18.21
N GLU A 771 -72.01 43.27 -17.48
CA GLU A 771 -73.22 44.01 -17.09
C GLU A 771 -74.00 44.53 -18.32
N ARG A 772 -73.29 45.03 -19.35
CA ARG A 772 -73.93 45.45 -20.63
C ARG A 772 -74.55 44.29 -21.40
N GLU A 773 -73.99 43.09 -21.29
CA GLU A 773 -74.54 41.90 -21.94
C GLU A 773 -75.80 41.40 -21.20
N GLU A 774 -75.78 41.43 -19.87
CA GLU A 774 -76.94 41.11 -19.02
C GLU A 774 -78.10 42.11 -19.20
N GLU A 775 -77.82 43.41 -19.30
CA GLU A 775 -78.84 44.43 -19.58
C GLU A 775 -79.53 44.20 -20.94
N GLN A 776 -78.76 43.82 -21.97
CA GLN A 776 -79.29 43.51 -23.30
C GLN A 776 -80.11 42.23 -23.32
N GLU A 777 -79.80 41.25 -22.48
CA GLU A 777 -80.60 40.05 -22.31
C GLU A 777 -81.92 40.35 -21.57
N ALA A 778 -81.88 41.13 -20.49
CA ALA A 778 -83.07 41.54 -19.74
C ALA A 778 -84.06 42.35 -20.61
N LEU A 779 -83.56 43.22 -21.50
CA LEU A 779 -84.39 43.98 -22.45
C LEU A 779 -85.11 43.05 -23.44
N ARG A 780 -84.42 42.02 -23.97
CA ARG A 780 -85.01 41.04 -24.88
C ARG A 780 -86.12 40.24 -24.19
N ASP A 781 -85.93 39.86 -22.93
CA ASP A 781 -86.94 39.16 -22.13
C ASP A 781 -88.16 40.04 -21.82
N LEU A 782 -87.94 41.34 -21.56
CA LEU A 782 -89.01 42.30 -21.32
C LEU A 782 -89.88 42.51 -22.57
N GLU A 783 -89.28 42.54 -23.76
CA GLU A 783 -89.98 42.60 -25.04
C GLU A 783 -90.79 41.33 -25.31
N ALA A 784 -90.22 40.15 -25.03
CA ALA A 784 -90.92 38.88 -25.13
C ALA A 784 -92.12 38.80 -24.16
N TYR A 785 -91.98 39.32 -22.95
CA TYR A 785 -93.07 39.43 -21.99
C TYR A 785 -94.18 40.39 -22.45
N LYS A 786 -93.83 41.57 -22.98
CA LYS A 786 -94.79 42.52 -23.55
C LYS A 786 -95.57 41.91 -24.72
N ALA A 787 -94.89 41.18 -25.62
CA ALA A 787 -95.53 40.47 -26.73
C ALA A 787 -96.51 39.39 -26.24
N ARG A 788 -96.16 38.64 -25.17
CA ARG A 788 -97.05 37.66 -24.53
C ARG A 788 -98.27 38.31 -23.87
N LYS A 789 -98.10 39.48 -23.25
CA LYS A 789 -99.19 40.24 -22.61
C LYS A 789 -100.15 40.85 -23.64
N ALA A 790 -99.64 41.36 -24.75
CA ALA A 790 -100.46 41.86 -25.87
C ALA A 790 -101.33 40.76 -26.50
N LYS A 791 -100.84 39.51 -26.54
CA LYS A 791 -101.61 38.33 -27.00
C LYS A 791 -102.70 37.86 -26.04
N ARG A 792 -102.68 38.28 -24.77
CA ARG A 792 -103.63 37.86 -23.72
C ARG A 792 -104.71 38.89 -23.39
N GLY A 793 -104.63 40.09 -23.96
CA GLY A 793 -105.57 41.20 -23.71
C GLY A 793 -106.37 41.65 -24.93
N GLY A 794 -106.48 40.82 -25.97
CA GLY A 794 -107.32 41.03 -27.15
C GLY A 794 -108.57 40.17 -27.12
#